data_AF-A0A2R6CN05-F1
#
_entry.id   AF-A0A2R6CN05-F1
#
_cell.length_a   1.000
_cell.length_b   1.000
_cell.length_c   1.000
_cell.angle_alpha   90.00
_cell.angle_beta   90.00
_cell.angle_gamma   90.00
#
_symmetry.space_group_name_H-M   'P 1'
#
loop_
_entity.id
_entity.type
_entity.pdbx_description
1 polymer ?
#
loop_
_entity_poly.entity_id
_entity_poly.type
_entity_poly.pdbx_seq_one_letter_code
_entity_poly.pdbx_strand_id
1 'polypeptide(L)'
;MTGGIDIRETAVVVATPDGTARHRNAIRRLDGDDGGASALVFTTDSGRFAVGNAAEATGGDEEPAGVLFGGDWESAVYAEATETLLAETGGGPSVGAGVLGYVDCDPGVRGQLSGPRGAFDAVPVDPGMAVCYDVFGVQPDGIGVALGDSVAFATLAVAGTPVATATLGYRDRWYDVTDAADVGREGLRAEWARIRYEALLGDLASDLAATAPALDGPVALALGGAAAPTGLTEESARVVGDELRVALGPVTVAEAPDAAPARGALIAAENAGDRPGPVPAFAATGAYVPDLADTGAAADALGATTNRRVATAGPEPAGTRSAESGRGAANTTVAAGTQAVAAEDARHARIASALGRLVERIDAERTTEELGALRGEMEDAVDDLAADLEKLDAATASEAAVADLETAVREVEANLDELETDVAEVQAVLAGLDGEASLDAPDVSDAVGSVAVDALENDIDAVEEDLSARIGGLWDEIDRVNDQLVDVSASVGELPDLEGDIESTKASVEELREETTEIRQSVADLRGSVDSVRENAATAGDVDSVANDLAAVRRDLDRLESAFDEVDRTDPGRVDDLERDLDALRETVVDHARRLDGVERTASDLDDRIESAFRDTLKADALSSLQAEVSRIRTSASDAQEDASAAVKTATGHAESIDSLEEDVDQLRQMVDSIAGSSATRSEMDDSLADLEDRIGALEATRGGTGSLMGGKMLQVLAVGLGSAGLLAAALAFQLEQVPFALGFFVFVVWPAAWLLLSTLDL
;
A
#
# COMPACT_ATOMS: atom_id res chain seq x y z
N MET A 1 31.32 11.11 -30.18
CA MET A 1 32.46 10.46 -29.51
C MET A 1 32.28 10.67 -28.03
N THR A 2 31.92 9.63 -27.31
CA THR A 2 31.31 9.78 -26.01
C THR A 2 31.55 8.51 -25.24
N GLY A 3 32.21 8.64 -24.09
CA GLY A 3 32.57 7.50 -23.27
C GLY A 3 32.04 7.55 -21.86
N GLY A 4 31.88 6.34 -21.31
CA GLY A 4 31.43 6.08 -19.95
C GLY A 4 32.56 6.29 -18.95
N ILE A 5 32.41 7.15 -17.96
CA ILE A 5 33.42 7.41 -16.92
C ILE A 5 33.11 6.56 -15.67
N ASP A 6 33.98 5.59 -15.35
CA ASP A 6 34.06 4.92 -14.05
C ASP A 6 35.08 5.68 -13.18
N ILE A 7 34.69 6.13 -11.99
CA ILE A 7 35.57 6.85 -11.04
C ILE A 7 35.82 5.94 -9.84
N ARG A 8 37.04 5.42 -9.73
CA ARG A 8 37.49 4.59 -8.59
C ARG A 8 38.41 5.37 -7.64
N GLU A 9 38.77 4.75 -6.51
CA GLU A 9 39.82 5.22 -5.59
C GLU A 9 41.20 5.42 -6.26
N THR A 10 41.45 4.80 -7.43
CA THR A 10 42.78 4.79 -8.08
C THR A 10 42.76 4.88 -9.62
N ALA A 11 41.60 4.92 -10.29
CA ALA A 11 41.54 5.00 -11.76
C ALA A 11 40.23 5.62 -12.25
N VAL A 12 40.33 6.39 -13.34
CA VAL A 12 39.20 6.81 -14.17
C VAL A 12 39.19 5.93 -15.42
N VAL A 13 38.08 5.26 -15.73
CA VAL A 13 37.95 4.47 -16.97
C VAL A 13 36.96 5.19 -17.88
N VAL A 14 37.39 5.62 -19.07
CA VAL A 14 36.52 6.30 -20.05
C VAL A 14 36.25 5.36 -21.23
N ALA A 15 34.99 4.96 -21.45
CA ALA A 15 34.61 3.99 -22.48
C ALA A 15 34.50 4.62 -23.87
N THR A 16 35.55 4.68 -24.67
CA THR A 16 35.50 5.24 -26.04
C THR A 16 34.70 4.37 -27.03
N PRO A 17 34.30 4.89 -28.22
CA PRO A 17 33.61 4.13 -29.28
C PRO A 17 34.29 2.84 -29.76
N ASP A 18 35.59 2.66 -29.51
CA ASP A 18 36.33 1.44 -29.83
C ASP A 18 36.20 0.33 -28.75
N GLY A 19 35.35 0.54 -27.75
CA GLY A 19 35.22 -0.34 -26.57
C GLY A 19 36.39 -0.22 -25.61
N THR A 20 36.25 -0.79 -24.41
CA THR A 20 37.32 -0.88 -23.41
C THR A 20 38.39 -1.92 -23.75
N ALA A 21 38.12 -2.75 -24.77
CA ALA A 21 38.82 -4.02 -25.01
C ALA A 21 40.08 -3.95 -25.90
N ARG A 22 40.41 -2.82 -26.56
CA ARG A 22 41.60 -2.81 -27.46
C ARG A 22 42.75 -1.93 -27.03
N HIS A 23 42.52 -0.90 -26.25
CA HIS A 23 43.59 -0.14 -25.60
C HIS A 23 43.19 0.10 -24.15
N ARG A 24 44.14 -0.13 -23.24
CA ARG A 24 44.00 0.16 -21.81
C ARG A 24 43.56 1.62 -21.62
N ASN A 25 42.26 1.86 -21.55
CA ASN A 25 41.67 3.16 -21.21
C ASN A 25 41.46 3.29 -19.70
N ALA A 26 42.23 2.54 -18.90
CA ALA A 26 42.57 2.99 -17.56
C ALA A 26 43.65 4.05 -17.76
N ILE A 27 43.36 5.30 -17.40
CA ILE A 27 44.38 6.34 -17.38
C ILE A 27 45.35 5.96 -16.26
N ARG A 28 46.41 5.24 -16.62
CA ARG A 28 47.58 5.00 -15.79
C ARG A 28 48.67 5.91 -16.28
N ARG A 29 49.36 6.56 -15.35
CA ARG A 29 50.55 7.35 -15.65
C ARG A 29 51.53 6.48 -16.44
N LEU A 30 51.75 6.81 -17.71
CA LEU A 30 52.93 6.35 -18.44
C LEU A 30 54.14 6.96 -17.72
N ASP A 31 55.14 6.13 -17.45
CA ASP A 31 56.42 6.45 -16.81
C ASP A 31 56.45 6.22 -15.29
N GLY A 32 56.61 4.94 -14.92
CA GLY A 32 56.98 4.48 -13.59
C GLY A 32 56.99 2.95 -13.54
N ASP A 33 58.15 2.34 -13.80
CA ASP A 33 58.36 0.87 -13.85
C ASP A 33 58.39 0.20 -12.47
N ASP A 34 57.76 0.81 -11.46
CA ASP A 34 57.70 0.26 -10.10
C ASP A 34 56.23 0.15 -9.68
N GLY A 35 55.80 -1.06 -9.33
CA GLY A 35 54.41 -1.49 -9.11
C GLY A 35 53.65 -0.86 -7.93
N GLY A 36 53.85 0.42 -7.63
CA GLY A 36 53.02 1.21 -6.72
C GLY A 36 52.02 2.06 -7.50
N ALA A 37 50.73 1.75 -7.42
CA ALA A 37 49.66 2.53 -8.04
C ALA A 37 49.61 3.95 -7.44
N SER A 38 50.25 4.91 -8.10
CA SER A 38 50.20 6.32 -7.69
C SER A 38 48.89 6.96 -8.16
N ALA A 39 48.27 7.78 -7.32
CA ALA A 39 47.04 8.51 -7.61
C ALA A 39 47.12 9.30 -8.93
N LEU A 40 46.03 9.34 -9.70
CA LEU A 40 45.92 10.26 -10.84
C LEU A 40 45.80 11.69 -10.31
N VAL A 41 46.90 12.46 -10.35
CA VAL A 41 46.95 13.86 -9.93
C VAL A 41 47.12 14.75 -11.14
N PHE A 42 46.24 15.73 -11.32
CA PHE A 42 46.34 16.75 -12.36
C PHE A 42 46.28 18.15 -11.73
N THR A 43 46.80 19.15 -12.44
CA THR A 43 46.90 20.53 -11.94
C THR A 43 46.03 21.43 -12.81
N THR A 44 45.20 22.22 -12.16
CA THR A 44 44.37 23.27 -12.76
C THR A 44 44.87 24.64 -12.28
N ASP A 45 44.33 25.73 -12.82
CA ASP A 45 44.63 27.07 -12.28
C ASP A 45 44.08 27.22 -10.85
N SER A 46 43.07 26.42 -10.50
CA SER A 46 42.45 26.36 -9.18
C SER A 46 43.16 25.44 -8.16
N GLY A 47 44.18 24.68 -8.57
CA GLY A 47 44.95 23.81 -7.67
C GLY A 47 45.21 22.39 -8.20
N ARG A 48 45.86 21.56 -7.37
CA ARG A 48 46.11 20.14 -7.66
C ARG A 48 44.95 19.30 -7.17
N PHE A 49 44.46 18.42 -8.03
CA PHE A 49 43.36 17.52 -7.73
C PHE A 49 43.77 16.07 -8.00
N ALA A 50 43.37 15.17 -7.11
CA ALA A 50 43.56 13.73 -7.20
C ALA A 50 42.21 13.04 -7.38
N VAL A 51 42.13 12.02 -8.24
CA VAL A 51 40.92 11.19 -8.34
C VAL A 51 40.98 10.03 -7.34
N GLY A 52 40.00 9.96 -6.44
CA GLY A 52 39.88 8.94 -5.40
C GLY A 52 40.49 9.30 -4.04
N ASN A 53 40.43 8.38 -3.07
CA ASN A 53 40.95 8.56 -1.70
C ASN A 53 42.48 8.69 -1.61
N ALA A 54 43.18 8.55 -2.72
CA ALA A 54 44.63 8.61 -2.77
C ALA A 54 45.22 10.04 -2.58
N ALA A 55 44.37 11.05 -2.42
CA ALA A 55 44.76 12.40 -1.98
C ALA A 55 45.50 12.42 -0.62
N GLU A 56 45.21 11.48 0.28
CA GLU A 56 45.84 11.41 1.60
C GLU A 56 47.24 10.76 1.55
N ALA A 57 47.59 10.08 0.46
CA ALA A 57 48.78 9.23 0.38
C ALA A 57 50.02 9.90 -0.23
N THR A 58 49.96 11.16 -0.69
CA THR A 58 51.13 11.89 -1.20
C THR A 58 52.02 12.39 -0.06
N GLY A 59 52.77 11.48 0.57
CA GLY A 59 53.70 11.75 1.68
C GLY A 59 55.03 12.41 1.28
N GLY A 60 55.00 13.55 0.60
CA GLY A 60 56.18 14.37 0.28
C GLY A 60 55.93 15.86 0.57
N ASP A 61 56.98 16.70 0.50
CA ASP A 61 56.90 18.19 0.68
C ASP A 61 56.02 18.92 -0.36
N GLU A 62 55.27 18.17 -1.17
CA GLU A 62 54.34 18.71 -2.15
C GLU A 62 52.98 19.02 -1.50
N GLU A 63 52.38 20.13 -1.92
CA GLU A 63 51.06 20.55 -1.44
C GLU A 63 50.02 19.44 -1.70
N PRO A 64 49.24 19.02 -0.69
CA PRO A 64 48.33 17.89 -0.81
C PRO A 64 47.30 18.15 -1.90
N ALA A 65 47.13 17.19 -2.81
CA ALA A 65 46.12 17.29 -3.86
C ALA A 65 44.73 17.15 -3.24
N GLY A 66 43.79 18.02 -3.64
CA GLY A 66 42.40 17.91 -3.24
C GLY A 66 41.73 16.69 -3.87
N VAL A 67 40.87 15.97 -3.15
CA VAL A 67 40.05 14.89 -3.74
C VAL A 67 39.08 15.50 -4.74
N LEU A 68 39.21 15.20 -6.03
CA LEU A 68 38.37 15.79 -7.08
C LEU A 68 36.89 15.54 -6.80
N PHE A 69 36.48 14.29 -6.60
CA PHE A 69 35.07 13.90 -6.43
C PHE A 69 34.75 13.61 -4.96
N GLY A 70 33.67 14.19 -4.42
CA GLY A 70 33.30 14.06 -3.01
C GLY A 70 33.88 15.12 -2.08
N GLY A 71 34.70 16.06 -2.59
CA GLY A 71 35.15 17.24 -1.85
C GLY A 71 34.12 18.39 -1.88
N ASP A 72 34.12 19.27 -0.88
CA ASP A 72 33.31 20.50 -0.87
C ASP A 72 33.99 21.63 -1.69
N TRP A 73 34.20 21.42 -2.99
CA TRP A 73 34.72 22.48 -3.88
C TRP A 73 33.58 23.34 -4.45
N GLU A 74 33.92 24.60 -4.77
CA GLU A 74 33.01 25.45 -5.55
C GLU A 74 32.77 24.86 -6.94
N SER A 75 31.54 24.99 -7.47
CA SER A 75 31.15 24.37 -8.74
C SER A 75 32.02 24.78 -9.94
N ALA A 76 32.65 25.95 -9.89
CA ALA A 76 33.58 26.42 -10.93
C ALA A 76 34.91 25.64 -10.92
N VAL A 77 35.45 25.38 -9.73
CA VAL A 77 36.69 24.58 -9.52
C VAL A 77 36.45 23.14 -10.00
N TYR A 78 35.29 22.58 -9.68
CA TYR A 78 34.86 21.29 -10.19
C TYR A 78 34.78 21.22 -11.72
N ALA A 79 34.19 22.24 -12.35
CA ALA A 79 34.04 22.32 -13.80
C ALA A 79 35.39 22.34 -14.49
N GLU A 80 36.29 23.21 -14.03
CA GLU A 80 37.64 23.38 -14.55
C GLU A 80 38.46 22.10 -14.38
N ALA A 81 38.39 21.47 -13.21
CA ALA A 81 39.10 20.24 -12.92
C ALA A 81 38.59 19.05 -13.74
N THR A 82 37.27 18.96 -13.95
CA THR A 82 36.67 17.92 -14.80
C THR A 82 37.00 18.16 -16.28
N GLU A 83 36.96 19.40 -16.75
CA GLU A 83 37.31 19.76 -18.13
C GLU A 83 38.80 19.48 -18.41
N THR A 84 39.69 19.79 -17.46
CA THR A 84 41.12 19.50 -17.54
C THR A 84 41.38 17.99 -17.56
N LEU A 85 40.73 17.24 -16.66
CA LEU A 85 40.79 15.78 -16.64
C LEU A 85 40.34 15.19 -17.99
N LEU A 86 39.24 15.68 -18.57
CA LEU A 86 38.74 15.19 -19.85
C LEU A 86 39.64 15.59 -21.03
N ALA A 87 40.23 16.79 -20.99
CA ALA A 87 41.17 17.25 -22.00
C ALA A 87 42.48 16.45 -21.99
N GLU A 88 42.99 16.10 -20.80
CA GLU A 88 44.18 15.27 -20.66
C GLU A 88 43.94 13.81 -21.07
N THR A 89 42.71 13.31 -20.91
CA THR A 89 42.38 11.89 -21.12
C THR A 89 41.81 11.60 -22.51
N GLY A 90 41.22 12.60 -23.17
CA GLY A 90 40.59 12.48 -24.49
C GLY A 90 41.50 12.56 -25.71
N GLY A 91 42.83 12.65 -25.55
CA GLY A 91 43.78 12.56 -26.67
C GLY A 91 43.72 13.70 -27.70
N GLY A 92 43.27 14.91 -27.32
CA GLY A 92 43.44 16.12 -28.13
C GLY A 92 42.31 17.16 -28.00
N PRO A 93 42.58 18.43 -28.36
CA PRO A 93 41.73 19.60 -28.08
C PRO A 93 40.45 19.71 -28.95
N SER A 94 39.85 18.61 -29.39
CA SER A 94 38.65 18.64 -30.24
C SER A 94 37.60 17.60 -29.90
N VAL A 95 37.43 17.25 -28.62
CA VAL A 95 36.22 16.55 -28.17
C VAL A 95 35.09 17.60 -28.12
N GLY A 96 34.34 17.71 -29.21
CA GLY A 96 33.16 18.59 -29.26
C GLY A 96 32.11 18.17 -28.22
N ALA A 97 31.25 19.12 -27.81
CA ALA A 97 30.20 18.98 -26.79
C ALA A 97 29.40 17.67 -26.88
N GLY A 98 29.92 16.62 -26.25
CA GLY A 98 29.40 15.25 -26.30
C GLY A 98 28.79 14.85 -24.97
N VAL A 99 27.79 13.98 -25.01
CA VAL A 99 27.13 13.42 -23.83
C VAL A 99 28.02 12.33 -23.23
N LEU A 100 28.53 12.50 -22.01
CA LEU A 100 29.35 11.48 -21.34
C LEU A 100 28.42 10.53 -20.59
N GLY A 101 28.59 9.22 -20.76
CA GLY A 101 27.99 8.27 -19.84
C GLY A 101 28.76 8.33 -18.52
N TYR A 102 28.10 8.19 -17.39
CA TYR A 102 28.74 7.88 -16.12
C TYR A 102 27.88 6.88 -15.38
N VAL A 103 28.42 6.20 -14.38
CA VAL A 103 27.58 5.39 -13.49
C VAL A 103 27.55 6.02 -12.12
N ASP A 104 26.33 6.15 -11.58
CA ASP A 104 26.01 7.00 -10.44
C ASP A 104 26.51 6.39 -9.13
N CYS A 105 27.78 6.67 -8.76
CA CYS A 105 28.42 6.06 -7.61
C CYS A 105 28.16 6.72 -6.26
N ASP A 106 27.69 7.96 -6.27
CA ASP A 106 27.38 8.75 -5.08
C ASP A 106 26.42 9.90 -5.48
N PRO A 107 25.27 10.07 -4.79
CA PRO A 107 24.37 11.21 -5.00
C PRO A 107 25.05 12.59 -4.91
N GLY A 108 26.13 12.72 -4.13
CA GLY A 108 26.96 13.92 -4.06
C GLY A 108 27.72 14.17 -5.37
N VAL A 109 28.27 13.12 -5.97
CA VAL A 109 28.95 13.16 -7.28
C VAL A 109 27.97 13.49 -8.41
N ARG A 110 26.73 13.00 -8.34
CA ARG A 110 25.65 13.42 -9.26
C ARG A 110 25.40 14.92 -9.22
N GLY A 111 25.32 15.52 -8.03
CA GLY A 111 25.17 16.97 -7.88
C GLY A 111 26.36 17.76 -8.45
N GLN A 112 27.56 17.19 -8.34
CA GLN A 112 28.80 17.79 -8.83
C GLN A 112 28.95 17.67 -10.35
N LEU A 113 28.58 16.53 -10.96
CA LEU A 113 28.63 16.30 -12.41
C LEU A 113 27.48 16.99 -13.18
N SER A 114 26.31 17.13 -12.57
CA SER A 114 25.16 17.83 -13.18
C SER A 114 25.17 19.36 -12.98
N GLY A 115 26.03 19.86 -12.08
CA GLY A 115 26.15 21.27 -11.72
C GLY A 115 26.73 22.20 -12.80
N PRO A 116 27.84 21.84 -13.49
CA PRO A 116 28.44 22.71 -14.49
C PRO A 116 27.79 22.51 -15.86
N ARG A 117 26.92 23.46 -16.25
CA ARG A 117 26.28 23.55 -17.59
C ARG A 117 27.25 23.85 -18.76
N GLY A 118 28.52 23.43 -18.67
CA GLY A 118 29.62 23.99 -19.46
C GLY A 118 29.98 23.28 -20.76
N ALA A 119 30.12 21.95 -20.79
CA ALA A 119 30.68 21.27 -21.96
C ALA A 119 30.20 19.83 -22.19
N PHE A 120 29.70 19.14 -21.16
CA PHE A 120 29.31 17.74 -21.24
C PHE A 120 27.99 17.50 -20.50
N ASP A 121 27.11 16.70 -21.08
CA ASP A 121 25.88 16.22 -20.44
C ASP A 121 26.17 14.81 -19.91
N ALA A 122 26.26 14.67 -18.59
CA ALA A 122 26.61 13.42 -17.95
C ALA A 122 25.34 12.59 -17.71
N VAL A 123 25.31 11.35 -18.21
CA VAL A 123 24.13 10.49 -18.21
C VAL A 123 24.39 9.20 -17.43
N PRO A 124 23.51 8.82 -16.48
CA PRO A 124 23.64 7.56 -15.77
C PRO A 124 23.46 6.36 -16.72
N VAL A 125 24.40 5.41 -16.67
CA VAL A 125 24.35 4.14 -17.41
C VAL A 125 23.98 3.02 -16.45
N ASP A 126 23.03 2.17 -16.86
CA ASP A 126 22.65 0.97 -16.12
C ASP A 126 23.82 -0.04 -16.04
N PRO A 127 24.05 -0.74 -14.90
CA PRO A 127 25.18 -1.66 -14.77
C PRO A 127 25.16 -2.84 -15.75
N GLY A 128 23.99 -3.39 -16.07
CA GLY A 128 23.86 -4.42 -17.09
C GLY A 128 24.17 -3.88 -18.50
N MET A 129 23.82 -2.62 -18.79
CA MET A 129 24.24 -1.96 -20.03
C MET A 129 25.75 -1.75 -20.11
N ALA A 130 26.41 -1.40 -18.99
CA ALA A 130 27.85 -1.27 -18.95
C ALA A 130 28.55 -2.59 -19.34
N VAL A 131 28.06 -3.73 -18.83
CA VAL A 131 28.52 -5.06 -19.25
C VAL A 131 28.31 -5.30 -20.74
N CYS A 132 27.14 -4.92 -21.28
CA CYS A 132 26.87 -5.04 -22.71
C CYS A 132 27.88 -4.26 -23.56
N TYR A 133 28.20 -3.02 -23.18
CA TYR A 133 29.17 -2.19 -23.90
C TYR A 133 30.59 -2.74 -23.80
N ASP A 134 30.97 -3.29 -22.64
CA ASP A 134 32.30 -3.86 -22.42
C ASP A 134 32.56 -5.09 -23.31
N VAL A 135 31.54 -5.95 -23.44
CA VAL A 135 31.69 -7.24 -24.11
C VAL A 135 31.31 -7.17 -25.59
N PHE A 136 30.21 -6.49 -25.93
CA PHE A 136 29.65 -6.47 -27.28
C PHE A 136 30.01 -5.21 -28.08
N GLY A 137 30.54 -4.16 -27.45
CA GLY A 137 30.92 -2.92 -28.11
C GLY A 137 29.75 -1.97 -28.35
N VAL A 138 29.84 -1.14 -29.40
CA VAL A 138 28.82 -0.11 -29.73
C VAL A 138 27.57 -0.76 -30.32
N GLN A 139 26.39 -0.27 -29.93
CA GLN A 139 25.07 -0.82 -30.30
C GLN A 139 24.92 -2.31 -29.94
N PRO A 140 25.15 -2.69 -28.66
CA PRO A 140 25.09 -4.08 -28.24
C PRO A 140 23.70 -4.71 -28.46
N ASP A 141 23.70 -5.94 -29.00
CA ASP A 141 22.56 -6.86 -29.06
C ASP A 141 22.85 -8.04 -28.13
N GLY A 142 22.28 -8.05 -26.93
CA GLY A 142 22.67 -9.03 -25.91
C GLY A 142 22.05 -8.78 -24.54
N ILE A 143 22.31 -9.71 -23.62
CA ILE A 143 22.02 -9.55 -22.20
C ILE A 143 23.34 -9.30 -21.50
N GLY A 144 23.44 -8.20 -20.75
CA GLY A 144 24.57 -7.93 -19.89
C GLY A 144 24.16 -8.10 -18.43
N VAL A 145 24.89 -8.93 -17.70
CA VAL A 145 24.67 -9.21 -16.28
C VAL A 145 25.87 -8.74 -15.47
N ALA A 146 25.65 -7.76 -14.60
CA ALA A 146 26.63 -7.27 -13.65
C ALA A 146 26.39 -7.91 -12.27
N LEU A 147 27.40 -8.57 -11.73
CA LEU A 147 27.36 -9.32 -10.46
C LEU A 147 28.21 -8.64 -9.39
N GLY A 148 27.58 -8.32 -8.26
CA GLY A 148 28.19 -7.57 -7.18
C GLY A 148 28.61 -8.33 -5.93
N ASP A 149 28.69 -7.61 -4.83
CA ASP A 149 28.85 -8.17 -3.49
C ASP A 149 27.51 -8.57 -2.89
N SER A 150 26.39 -8.07 -3.43
CA SER A 150 25.06 -8.42 -2.90
C SER A 150 23.90 -8.36 -3.88
N VAL A 151 24.06 -7.63 -4.99
CA VAL A 151 23.02 -7.38 -5.98
C VAL A 151 23.54 -7.73 -7.37
N ALA A 152 22.67 -8.35 -8.16
CA ALA A 152 22.87 -8.58 -9.58
C ALA A 152 21.97 -7.67 -10.39
N PHE A 153 22.50 -7.09 -11.46
CA PHE A 153 21.77 -6.30 -12.44
C PHE A 153 21.84 -7.00 -13.78
N ALA A 154 20.70 -7.17 -14.45
CA ALA A 154 20.66 -7.76 -15.78
C ALA A 154 19.90 -6.84 -16.72
N THR A 155 20.47 -6.59 -17.90
CA THR A 155 19.86 -5.71 -18.89
C THR A 155 19.92 -6.32 -20.26
N LEU A 156 18.76 -6.39 -20.91
CA LEU A 156 18.62 -6.81 -22.29
C LEU A 156 18.71 -5.59 -23.19
N ALA A 157 19.74 -5.55 -24.03
CA ALA A 157 20.01 -4.51 -25.00
C ALA A 157 19.67 -5.00 -26.42
N VAL A 158 19.02 -4.12 -27.20
CA VAL A 158 18.78 -4.31 -28.63
C VAL A 158 19.23 -3.04 -29.34
N ALA A 159 20.21 -3.17 -30.24
CA ALA A 159 20.88 -2.08 -30.95
C ALA A 159 21.36 -0.97 -29.99
N GLY A 160 21.88 -1.33 -28.82
CA GLY A 160 22.31 -0.41 -27.77
C GLY A 160 21.19 0.26 -26.97
N THR A 161 19.93 -0.09 -27.22
CA THR A 161 18.79 0.36 -26.42
C THR A 161 18.44 -0.70 -25.37
N PRO A 162 18.44 -0.39 -24.07
CA PRO A 162 17.93 -1.31 -23.06
C PRO A 162 16.42 -1.46 -23.24
N VAL A 163 15.97 -2.66 -23.52
CA VAL A 163 14.55 -2.99 -23.71
C VAL A 163 13.93 -3.59 -22.45
N ALA A 164 14.75 -4.16 -21.56
CA ALA A 164 14.35 -4.68 -20.27
C ALA A 164 15.52 -4.67 -19.28
N THR A 165 15.22 -4.45 -18.02
CA THR A 165 16.18 -4.37 -16.91
C THR A 165 15.63 -5.15 -15.72
N ALA A 166 16.47 -5.91 -15.03
CA ALA A 166 16.14 -6.63 -13.80
C ALA A 166 17.21 -6.39 -12.74
N THR A 167 16.79 -6.43 -11.47
CA THR A 167 17.67 -6.25 -10.32
C THR A 167 17.30 -7.28 -9.26
N LEU A 168 18.28 -8.06 -8.80
CA LEU A 168 18.07 -9.12 -7.83
C LEU A 168 19.10 -9.07 -6.71
N GLY A 169 18.66 -8.88 -5.47
CA GLY A 169 19.49 -9.11 -4.30
C GLY A 169 19.67 -10.61 -4.04
N TYR A 170 20.91 -11.08 -3.93
CA TYR A 170 21.23 -12.49 -3.69
C TYR A 170 22.01 -12.77 -2.41
N ARG A 171 22.49 -11.73 -1.72
CA ARG A 171 23.07 -11.90 -0.38
C ARG A 171 22.04 -12.49 0.58
N ASP A 172 22.50 -13.38 1.46
CA ASP A 172 21.65 -14.13 2.41
C ASP A 172 20.61 -15.06 1.75
N ARG A 173 20.73 -15.31 0.44
CA ARG A 173 19.96 -16.34 -0.26
C ARG A 173 20.82 -17.58 -0.48
N TRP A 174 20.18 -18.72 -0.71
CA TRP A 174 20.88 -20.00 -0.90
C TRP A 174 21.81 -20.01 -2.13
N TYR A 175 21.58 -19.11 -3.09
CA TYR A 175 22.42 -18.87 -4.26
C TYR A 175 23.36 -17.67 -4.10
N ASP A 176 23.79 -17.34 -2.89
CA ASP A 176 24.85 -16.35 -2.70
C ASP A 176 26.12 -16.80 -3.45
N VAL A 177 26.56 -16.01 -4.43
CA VAL A 177 27.68 -16.31 -5.32
C VAL A 177 28.95 -15.54 -4.96
N THR A 178 28.96 -14.76 -3.88
CA THR A 178 30.13 -13.98 -3.46
C THR A 178 31.39 -14.83 -3.27
N ASP A 179 31.26 -16.02 -2.71
CA ASP A 179 32.38 -16.97 -2.51
C ASP A 179 32.52 -17.99 -3.66
N ALA A 180 31.85 -17.79 -4.80
CA ALA A 180 31.65 -18.82 -5.83
C ALA A 180 32.45 -18.60 -7.13
N ALA A 181 33.48 -17.74 -7.14
CA ALA A 181 34.13 -17.28 -8.37
C ALA A 181 34.69 -18.37 -9.31
N ASP A 182 35.00 -19.56 -8.80
CA ASP A 182 35.65 -20.63 -9.55
C ASP A 182 34.70 -21.80 -9.87
N VAL A 183 34.00 -21.69 -11.00
CA VAL A 183 33.15 -22.75 -11.57
C VAL A 183 33.86 -23.58 -12.63
N GLY A 184 35.06 -23.19 -13.05
CA GLY A 184 35.82 -23.89 -14.10
C GLY A 184 36.56 -25.14 -13.62
N ARG A 185 36.74 -25.31 -12.30
CA ARG A 185 37.38 -26.50 -11.73
C ARG A 185 36.42 -27.69 -11.68
N GLU A 186 36.97 -28.89 -11.76
CA GLU A 186 36.19 -30.11 -11.50
C GLU A 186 36.02 -30.31 -9.99
N GLY A 187 34.85 -30.81 -9.58
CA GLY A 187 34.56 -31.21 -8.20
C GLY A 187 33.32 -30.55 -7.60
N LEU A 188 32.88 -31.11 -6.47
CA LEU A 188 31.65 -30.76 -5.76
C LEU A 188 31.46 -29.27 -5.45
N ARG A 189 32.53 -28.54 -5.10
CA ARG A 189 32.44 -27.10 -4.81
C ARG A 189 32.16 -26.27 -6.06
N ALA A 190 32.83 -26.59 -7.17
CA ALA A 190 32.63 -25.91 -8.44
C ALA A 190 31.26 -26.24 -9.04
N GLU A 191 30.81 -27.49 -8.92
CA GLU A 191 29.45 -27.89 -9.32
C GLU A 191 28.38 -27.18 -8.48
N TRP A 192 28.59 -27.06 -7.17
CA TRP A 192 27.69 -26.29 -6.32
C TRP A 192 27.69 -24.80 -6.66
N ALA A 193 28.85 -24.22 -6.97
CA ALA A 193 28.94 -22.85 -7.47
C ALA A 193 28.16 -22.70 -8.79
N ARG A 194 28.30 -23.65 -9.72
CA ARG A 194 27.60 -23.66 -11.02
C ARG A 194 26.08 -23.68 -10.83
N ILE A 195 25.59 -24.54 -9.93
CA ILE A 195 24.17 -24.59 -9.55
C ILE A 195 23.68 -23.24 -8.99
N ARG A 196 24.45 -22.59 -8.12
CA ARG A 196 24.09 -21.28 -7.56
C ARG A 196 24.00 -20.21 -8.65
N TYR A 197 24.95 -20.17 -9.59
CA TYR A 197 24.86 -19.26 -10.74
C TYR A 197 23.69 -19.56 -11.66
N GLU A 198 23.42 -20.83 -11.98
CA GLU A 198 22.28 -21.21 -12.81
C GLU A 198 20.95 -20.74 -12.18
N ALA A 199 20.81 -20.87 -10.86
CA ALA A 199 19.63 -20.40 -10.15
C ALA A 199 19.52 -18.86 -10.13
N LEU A 200 20.63 -18.17 -9.84
CA LEU A 200 20.70 -16.71 -9.87
C LEU A 200 20.33 -16.15 -11.25
N LEU A 201 20.95 -16.71 -12.30
CA LEU A 201 20.72 -16.31 -13.68
C LEU A 201 19.29 -16.66 -14.13
N GLY A 202 18.73 -17.79 -13.70
CA GLY A 202 17.33 -18.14 -13.98
C GLY A 202 16.32 -17.19 -13.33
N ASP A 203 16.55 -16.76 -12.08
CA ASP A 203 15.70 -15.76 -11.42
C ASP A 203 15.80 -14.39 -12.12
N LEU A 204 17.02 -13.95 -12.49
CA LEU A 204 17.22 -12.71 -13.26
C LEU A 204 16.56 -12.77 -14.65
N ALA A 205 16.66 -13.91 -15.33
CA ALA A 205 16.05 -14.13 -16.64
C ALA A 205 14.52 -14.10 -16.57
N SER A 206 13.94 -14.67 -15.51
CA SER A 206 12.50 -14.60 -15.25
C SER A 206 12.03 -13.16 -15.04
N ASP A 207 12.76 -12.37 -14.24
CA ASP A 207 12.43 -10.95 -14.01
C ASP A 207 12.60 -10.11 -15.29
N LEU A 208 13.63 -10.40 -16.09
CA LEU A 208 13.79 -9.82 -17.42
C LEU A 208 12.62 -10.21 -18.33
N ALA A 209 12.22 -11.48 -18.38
CA ALA A 209 11.14 -11.98 -19.23
C ALA A 209 9.79 -11.29 -18.94
N ALA A 210 9.56 -10.86 -17.70
CA ALA A 210 8.36 -10.14 -17.30
C ALA A 210 8.25 -8.74 -17.96
N THR A 211 9.39 -8.13 -18.28
CA THR A 211 9.45 -6.79 -18.90
C THR A 211 9.94 -6.80 -20.34
N ALA A 212 10.62 -7.88 -20.75
CA ALA A 212 11.22 -8.01 -22.06
C ALA A 212 10.18 -8.25 -23.16
N PRO A 213 10.30 -7.53 -24.28
CA PRO A 213 9.58 -7.90 -25.49
C PRO A 213 10.11 -9.23 -26.03
N ALA A 214 9.26 -9.95 -26.78
CA ALA A 214 9.70 -11.16 -27.46
C ALA A 214 10.76 -10.82 -28.52
N LEU A 215 11.89 -11.53 -28.51
CA LEU A 215 12.99 -11.35 -29.46
C LEU A 215 12.99 -12.46 -30.52
N ASP A 216 13.32 -12.07 -31.75
CA ASP A 216 13.43 -12.97 -32.90
C ASP A 216 14.91 -13.22 -33.24
N GLY A 217 15.61 -13.99 -32.43
CA GLY A 217 16.99 -14.36 -32.73
C GLY A 217 17.79 -14.79 -31.51
N PRO A 218 18.96 -15.41 -31.70
CA PRO A 218 19.81 -15.75 -30.60
C PRO A 218 20.36 -14.49 -29.91
N VAL A 219 20.41 -14.49 -28.59
CA VAL A 219 20.87 -13.34 -27.78
C VAL A 219 22.14 -13.75 -27.05
N ALA A 220 23.23 -13.00 -27.24
CA ALA A 220 24.47 -13.26 -26.53
C ALA A 220 24.35 -12.87 -25.05
N LEU A 221 25.06 -13.59 -24.17
CA LEU A 221 25.09 -13.30 -22.74
C LEU A 221 26.47 -12.83 -22.31
N ALA A 222 26.56 -11.65 -21.70
CA ALA A 222 27.76 -11.08 -21.15
C ALA A 222 27.68 -11.05 -19.62
N LEU A 223 28.74 -11.49 -18.95
CA LEU A 223 28.85 -11.49 -17.49
C LEU A 223 30.02 -10.62 -17.06
N GLY A 224 29.80 -9.73 -16.08
CA GLY A 224 30.84 -8.88 -15.51
C GLY A 224 30.63 -8.60 -14.03
N GLY A 225 31.62 -7.99 -13.37
CA GLY A 225 31.59 -7.71 -11.92
C GLY A 225 32.43 -8.67 -11.08
N ALA A 226 32.67 -8.34 -9.81
CA ALA A 226 33.64 -9.05 -8.96
C ALA A 226 33.25 -10.51 -8.68
N ALA A 227 31.95 -10.80 -8.61
CA ALA A 227 31.41 -12.14 -8.46
C ALA A 227 31.16 -12.84 -9.80
N ALA A 228 31.70 -12.32 -10.93
CA ALA A 228 31.55 -12.98 -12.22
C ALA A 228 32.34 -14.30 -12.26
N PRO A 229 31.69 -15.43 -12.60
CA PRO A 229 32.34 -16.73 -12.60
C PRO A 229 33.35 -16.86 -13.73
N THR A 230 34.51 -17.45 -13.46
CA THR A 230 35.42 -17.93 -14.52
C THR A 230 35.05 -19.34 -14.93
N GLY A 231 34.81 -19.58 -16.23
CA GLY A 231 34.54 -20.92 -16.77
C GLY A 231 33.06 -21.29 -16.90
N LEU A 232 32.14 -20.31 -16.91
CA LEU A 232 30.72 -20.59 -17.15
C LEU A 232 30.51 -21.11 -18.57
N THR A 233 29.85 -22.26 -18.69
CA THR A 233 29.62 -22.92 -20.00
C THR A 233 28.31 -22.45 -20.63
N GLU A 234 28.16 -22.66 -21.95
CA GLU A 234 26.89 -22.41 -22.66
C GLU A 234 25.72 -23.22 -22.07
N GLU A 235 26.01 -24.39 -21.49
CA GLU A 235 25.01 -25.23 -20.82
C GLU A 235 24.42 -24.54 -19.59
N SER A 236 25.26 -23.91 -18.76
CA SER A 236 24.79 -23.17 -17.58
C SER A 236 24.01 -21.92 -17.93
N ALA A 237 24.34 -21.28 -19.06
CA ALA A 237 23.55 -20.15 -19.53
C ALA A 237 22.20 -20.57 -20.14
N ARG A 238 22.05 -21.82 -20.60
CA ARG A 238 20.80 -22.31 -21.24
C ARG A 238 19.54 -21.99 -20.44
N VAL A 239 19.63 -22.03 -19.10
CA VAL A 239 18.55 -21.66 -18.17
C VAL A 239 18.00 -20.26 -18.47
N VAL A 240 18.87 -19.30 -18.77
CA VAL A 240 18.48 -17.92 -19.12
C VAL A 240 17.69 -17.89 -20.44
N GLY A 241 18.07 -18.72 -21.41
CA GLY A 241 17.45 -18.79 -22.72
C GLY A 241 16.08 -19.44 -22.66
N ASP A 242 15.96 -20.51 -21.88
CA ASP A 242 14.70 -21.21 -21.65
C ASP A 242 13.67 -20.29 -20.97
N GLU A 243 14.08 -19.51 -19.97
CA GLU A 243 13.22 -18.55 -19.26
C GLU A 243 12.80 -17.36 -20.15
N LEU A 244 13.73 -16.78 -20.90
CA LEU A 244 13.42 -15.71 -21.86
C LEU A 244 12.68 -16.21 -23.10
N ARG A 245 12.67 -17.53 -23.33
CA ARG A 245 12.17 -18.20 -24.54
C ARG A 245 12.92 -17.74 -25.80
N VAL A 246 14.22 -17.53 -25.65
CA VAL A 246 15.11 -17.07 -26.72
C VAL A 246 16.32 -18.01 -26.77
N ALA A 247 16.78 -18.33 -27.98
CA ALA A 247 18.04 -19.07 -28.10
C ALA A 247 19.17 -18.22 -27.53
N LEU A 248 20.05 -18.78 -26.70
CA LEU A 248 21.23 -18.03 -26.29
C LEU A 248 22.36 -18.24 -27.28
N GLY A 249 23.03 -17.13 -27.58
CA GLY A 249 24.32 -17.13 -28.25
C GLY A 249 25.47 -17.45 -27.29
N PRO A 250 26.72 -17.16 -27.68
CA PRO A 250 27.89 -17.43 -26.85
C PRO A 250 27.82 -16.64 -25.54
N VAL A 251 28.27 -17.29 -24.47
CA VAL A 251 28.45 -16.67 -23.15
C VAL A 251 29.86 -16.11 -23.08
N THR A 252 29.99 -14.81 -22.80
CA THR A 252 31.29 -14.16 -22.66
C THR A 252 31.40 -13.54 -21.29
N VAL A 253 32.41 -13.95 -20.53
CA VAL A 253 32.77 -13.30 -19.27
C VAL A 253 33.78 -12.21 -19.59
N ALA A 254 33.56 -11.00 -19.10
CA ALA A 254 34.49 -9.89 -19.31
C ALA A 254 35.89 -10.27 -18.79
N GLU A 255 36.92 -10.14 -19.63
CA GLU A 255 38.28 -10.69 -19.39
C GLU A 255 38.97 -10.15 -18.11
N ALA A 256 38.51 -9.01 -17.60
CA ALA A 256 38.96 -8.44 -16.34
C ALA A 256 37.73 -7.90 -15.59
N PRO A 257 36.97 -8.77 -14.89
CA PRO A 257 35.75 -8.36 -14.19
C PRO A 257 36.06 -7.26 -13.17
N ASP A 258 37.24 -7.34 -12.56
CA ASP A 258 37.78 -6.34 -11.63
C ASP A 258 38.07 -4.99 -12.27
N ALA A 259 38.28 -4.91 -13.58
CA ALA A 259 38.62 -3.69 -14.33
C ALA A 259 37.51 -3.22 -15.28
N ALA A 260 36.43 -3.99 -15.40
CA ALA A 260 35.30 -3.66 -16.25
C ALA A 260 34.57 -2.42 -15.73
N PRO A 261 34.19 -1.45 -16.59
CA PRO A 261 33.18 -0.44 -16.29
C PRO A 261 31.92 -0.98 -15.62
N ALA A 262 31.52 -2.22 -15.95
CA ALA A 262 30.48 -2.96 -15.23
C ALA A 262 30.67 -3.01 -13.71
N ARG A 263 31.91 -3.12 -13.22
CA ARG A 263 32.23 -3.11 -11.78
C ARG A 263 32.09 -1.71 -11.19
N GLY A 264 32.58 -0.69 -11.88
CA GLY A 264 32.34 0.70 -11.49
C GLY A 264 30.86 1.01 -11.37
N ALA A 265 30.11 0.50 -12.35
CA ALA A 265 28.67 0.61 -12.41
C ALA A 265 27.94 -0.04 -11.23
N LEU A 266 28.53 -1.11 -10.72
CA LEU A 266 27.94 -1.93 -9.71
C LEU A 266 28.33 -1.49 -8.29
N ILE A 267 29.60 -1.09 -8.05
CA ILE A 267 30.02 -0.41 -6.82
C ILE A 267 29.16 0.84 -6.60
N ALA A 268 28.85 1.51 -7.70
CA ALA A 268 27.99 2.67 -7.70
C ALA A 268 26.56 2.37 -7.22
N ALA A 269 25.97 1.30 -7.75
CA ALA A 269 24.64 0.85 -7.38
C ALA A 269 24.56 0.28 -5.95
N GLU A 270 25.64 -0.33 -5.45
CA GLU A 270 25.72 -0.84 -4.08
C GLU A 270 25.80 0.26 -3.03
N ASN A 271 26.50 1.35 -3.34
CA ASN A 271 26.63 2.51 -2.45
C ASN A 271 25.39 3.42 -2.45
N ALA A 272 24.49 3.29 -3.43
CA ALA A 272 23.28 4.12 -3.54
C ALA A 272 22.23 3.87 -2.43
N GLY A 273 22.40 2.82 -1.62
CA GLY A 273 21.46 2.47 -0.55
C GLY A 273 20.05 2.15 -1.05
N ASP A 274 19.08 2.20 -0.13
CA ASP A 274 17.72 1.66 -0.24
C ASP A 274 16.78 2.32 -1.32
N ARG A 275 17.28 2.95 -2.40
CA ARG A 275 16.48 3.44 -3.55
C ARG A 275 17.31 3.67 -4.84
N PRO A 276 16.70 3.66 -6.04
CA PRO A 276 15.36 3.19 -6.43
C PRO A 276 15.44 1.92 -7.31
N GLY A 277 14.33 1.19 -7.40
CA GLY A 277 14.16 0.04 -8.30
C GLY A 277 14.46 0.36 -9.77
N PRO A 278 14.47 -0.68 -10.64
CA PRO A 278 14.94 -0.59 -12.03
C PRO A 278 14.35 0.62 -12.74
N VAL A 279 15.20 1.46 -13.31
CA VAL A 279 14.74 2.58 -14.14
C VAL A 279 13.96 1.96 -15.30
N PRO A 280 12.66 2.25 -15.47
CA PRO A 280 11.88 1.60 -16.51
C PRO A 280 12.57 1.82 -17.87
N ALA A 281 12.75 0.74 -18.65
CA ALA A 281 13.47 0.75 -19.92
C ALA A 281 13.07 1.91 -20.86
N PHE A 282 11.80 2.34 -20.79
CA PHE A 282 11.27 3.47 -21.56
C PHE A 282 11.54 4.86 -20.95
N ALA A 283 11.67 4.98 -19.63
CA ALA A 283 11.90 6.25 -18.92
C ALA A 283 13.33 6.78 -19.09
N ALA A 284 14.26 5.91 -19.49
CA ALA A 284 15.65 6.27 -19.68
C ALA A 284 15.99 6.70 -21.13
N THR A 285 15.04 6.57 -22.07
CA THR A 285 15.23 6.97 -23.49
C THR A 285 15.58 8.44 -23.70
N GLY A 286 15.16 9.32 -22.79
CA GLY A 286 15.49 10.75 -22.84
C GLY A 286 16.88 11.13 -22.32
N ALA A 287 17.60 10.16 -21.72
CA ALA A 287 18.90 10.39 -21.14
C ALA A 287 20.03 9.81 -21.99
N TYR A 288 19.82 8.95 -22.99
CA TYR A 288 20.95 8.27 -23.62
C TYR A 288 21.78 9.14 -24.55
N VAL A 289 23.08 8.85 -24.57
CA VAL A 289 24.05 9.44 -25.47
C VAL A 289 23.60 9.24 -26.92
N PRO A 290 23.34 10.32 -27.68
CA PRO A 290 23.09 10.23 -29.11
C PRO A 290 24.26 9.47 -29.79
N ASP A 291 23.94 8.56 -30.70
CA ASP A 291 24.86 7.69 -31.47
C ASP A 291 25.31 6.36 -30.83
N LEU A 292 25.04 6.08 -29.53
CA LEU A 292 25.32 4.76 -28.92
C LEU A 292 24.17 3.76 -29.06
N ALA A 293 22.94 4.26 -29.15
CA ALA A 293 21.73 3.47 -29.33
C ALA A 293 21.09 3.82 -30.68
N ASP A 294 20.84 2.81 -31.52
CA ASP A 294 20.00 2.97 -32.71
C ASP A 294 18.55 2.64 -32.33
N THR A 295 17.85 3.66 -31.84
CA THR A 295 16.44 3.50 -31.43
C THR A 295 15.53 3.14 -32.60
N GLY A 296 15.92 3.44 -33.84
CA GLY A 296 15.23 3.01 -35.05
C GLY A 296 15.39 1.51 -35.28
N ALA A 297 16.62 1.00 -35.25
CA ALA A 297 16.89 -0.42 -35.35
C ALA A 297 16.26 -1.22 -34.19
N ALA A 298 16.29 -0.69 -32.97
CA ALA A 298 15.60 -1.28 -31.83
C ALA A 298 14.08 -1.33 -32.05
N ALA A 299 13.46 -0.22 -32.49
CA ALA A 299 12.04 -0.17 -32.78
C ALA A 299 11.63 -1.13 -33.92
N ASP A 300 12.47 -1.28 -34.95
CA ASP A 300 12.23 -2.21 -36.05
C ASP A 300 12.34 -3.68 -35.59
N ALA A 301 13.34 -4.01 -34.76
CA ALA A 301 13.49 -5.33 -34.17
C ALA A 301 12.30 -5.71 -33.27
N LEU A 302 11.78 -4.75 -32.50
CA LEU A 302 10.60 -4.94 -31.63
C LEU A 302 9.27 -4.89 -32.39
N GLY A 303 9.18 -4.12 -33.47
CA GLY A 303 8.00 -3.97 -34.31
C GLY A 303 7.74 -5.19 -35.19
N ALA A 304 8.81 -5.87 -35.63
CA ALA A 304 8.71 -7.11 -36.38
C ALA A 304 8.04 -8.25 -35.56
N THR A 305 8.30 -8.31 -34.25
CA THR A 305 7.79 -9.37 -33.37
C THR A 305 6.33 -9.14 -32.99
N THR A 306 5.92 -7.88 -32.76
CA THR A 306 4.52 -7.52 -32.47
C THR A 306 3.60 -7.81 -33.65
N ASN A 307 4.02 -7.51 -34.88
CA ASN A 307 3.24 -7.81 -36.08
C ASN A 307 3.09 -9.32 -36.35
N ARG A 308 4.05 -10.15 -35.94
CA ARG A 308 3.97 -11.60 -36.08
C ARG A 308 3.02 -12.26 -35.08
N ARG A 309 2.97 -11.77 -33.82
CA ARG A 309 1.96 -12.24 -32.83
C ARG A 309 0.54 -12.00 -33.32
N VAL A 310 0.28 -10.85 -33.95
CA VAL A 310 -1.02 -10.54 -34.56
C VAL A 310 -1.33 -11.44 -35.75
N ALA A 311 -0.31 -11.86 -36.52
CA ALA A 311 -0.49 -12.77 -37.65
C ALA A 311 -0.68 -14.24 -37.25
N THR A 312 -0.10 -14.70 -36.12
CA THR A 312 -0.27 -16.06 -35.60
C THR A 312 -1.52 -16.25 -34.74
N ALA A 313 -2.08 -15.17 -34.20
CA ALA A 313 -3.44 -15.14 -33.69
C ALA A 313 -4.41 -15.13 -34.90
N GLY A 314 -4.63 -16.30 -35.50
CA GLY A 314 -5.55 -16.46 -36.63
C GLY A 314 -6.95 -15.90 -36.32
N PRO A 315 -7.73 -15.53 -37.36
CA PRO A 315 -9.02 -14.88 -37.18
C PRO A 315 -9.96 -15.82 -36.40
N GLU A 316 -10.21 -15.50 -35.13
CA GLU A 316 -11.27 -16.14 -34.37
C GLU A 316 -12.62 -15.93 -35.09
N PRO A 317 -13.49 -16.95 -35.12
CA PRO A 317 -14.77 -16.84 -35.79
C PRO A 317 -15.63 -15.79 -35.09
N ALA A 318 -16.06 -14.79 -35.86
CA ALA A 318 -16.91 -13.69 -35.43
C ALA A 318 -18.23 -14.18 -34.81
N GLY A 319 -18.23 -14.36 -33.49
CA GLY A 319 -19.42 -14.51 -32.67
C GLY A 319 -19.87 -13.14 -32.19
N THR A 320 -20.96 -12.64 -32.76
CA THR A 320 -21.62 -11.39 -32.38
C THR A 320 -22.03 -11.39 -30.90
N ARG A 321 -21.33 -10.62 -30.06
CA ARG A 321 -21.90 -10.08 -28.82
C ARG A 321 -21.56 -8.60 -28.71
N SER A 322 -22.62 -7.81 -28.74
CA SER A 322 -22.61 -6.37 -28.56
C SER A 322 -22.22 -6.00 -27.13
N ALA A 323 -21.26 -5.08 -27.05
CA ALA A 323 -21.14 -3.96 -26.12
C ALA A 323 -21.72 -4.12 -24.70
N GLU A 324 -20.84 -4.44 -23.75
CA GLU A 324 -20.89 -3.90 -22.39
C GLU A 324 -19.48 -3.39 -22.03
N SER A 325 -19.30 -2.08 -22.20
CA SER A 325 -18.10 -1.35 -21.83
C SER A 325 -18.27 -0.82 -20.42
N GLY A 326 -17.58 -1.41 -19.44
CA GLY A 326 -17.45 -0.78 -18.12
C GLY A 326 -17.18 -1.72 -16.95
N ARG A 327 -16.07 -2.48 -16.96
CA ARG A 327 -15.50 -3.17 -15.77
C ARG A 327 -14.08 -3.66 -16.09
N GLY A 328 -13.14 -2.73 -16.23
CA GLY A 328 -11.79 -3.00 -16.75
C GLY A 328 -10.64 -3.09 -15.74
N ALA A 329 -10.89 -2.88 -14.44
CA ALA A 329 -9.80 -2.69 -13.47
C ALA A 329 -9.63 -3.80 -12.42
N ALA A 330 -10.59 -4.73 -12.28
CA ALA A 330 -10.57 -5.75 -11.23
C ALA A 330 -9.94 -7.10 -11.63
N ASN A 331 -9.80 -7.38 -12.94
CA ASN A 331 -9.25 -8.66 -13.43
C ASN A 331 -7.72 -8.69 -13.55
N THR A 332 -7.05 -7.55 -13.50
CA THR A 332 -5.58 -7.45 -13.57
C THR A 332 -4.89 -7.94 -12.31
N THR A 333 -5.52 -7.80 -11.13
CA THR A 333 -4.95 -8.22 -9.84
C THR A 333 -4.98 -9.73 -9.63
N VAL A 334 -6.02 -10.42 -10.13
CA VAL A 334 -6.10 -11.90 -10.04
C VAL A 334 -5.10 -12.57 -10.98
N ALA A 335 -4.86 -11.98 -12.15
CA ALA A 335 -3.84 -12.47 -13.09
C ALA A 335 -2.42 -12.34 -12.54
N ALA A 336 -2.11 -11.22 -11.86
CA ALA A 336 -0.80 -11.01 -11.22
C ALA A 336 -0.56 -12.01 -10.07
N GLY A 337 -1.57 -12.30 -9.24
CA GLY A 337 -1.45 -13.30 -8.17
C GLY A 337 -1.22 -14.72 -8.69
N THR A 338 -1.83 -15.09 -9.81
CA THR A 338 -1.64 -16.43 -10.42
C THR A 338 -0.25 -16.56 -11.06
N GLN A 339 0.29 -15.48 -11.61
CA GLN A 339 1.67 -15.47 -12.14
C GLN A 339 2.74 -15.56 -11.05
N ALA A 340 2.51 -14.93 -9.89
CA ALA A 340 3.44 -15.01 -8.76
C ALA A 340 3.57 -16.44 -8.21
N VAL A 341 2.45 -17.15 -8.04
CA VAL A 341 2.45 -18.55 -7.58
C VAL A 341 3.12 -19.47 -8.61
N ALA A 342 2.84 -19.28 -9.90
CA ALA A 342 3.47 -20.06 -10.96
C ALA A 342 5.00 -19.82 -11.05
N ALA A 343 5.47 -18.60 -10.81
CA ALA A 343 6.89 -18.28 -10.75
C ALA A 343 7.56 -18.93 -9.53
N GLU A 344 6.87 -18.99 -8.40
CA GLU A 344 7.36 -19.67 -7.20
C GLU A 344 7.44 -21.19 -7.39
N ASP A 345 6.44 -21.81 -8.02
CA ASP A 345 6.45 -23.24 -8.36
C ASP A 345 7.59 -23.59 -9.33
N ALA A 346 7.82 -22.75 -10.35
CA ALA A 346 8.93 -22.91 -11.27
C ALA A 346 10.29 -22.84 -10.54
N ARG A 347 10.43 -21.92 -9.58
CA ARG A 347 11.63 -21.79 -8.75
C ARG A 347 11.87 -23.03 -7.89
N HIS A 348 10.84 -23.57 -7.26
CA HIS A 348 10.94 -24.81 -6.47
C HIS A 348 11.33 -26.01 -7.35
N ALA A 349 10.76 -26.12 -8.56
CA ALA A 349 11.12 -27.18 -9.50
C ALA A 349 12.60 -27.10 -9.94
N ARG A 350 13.13 -25.88 -10.14
CA ARG A 350 14.55 -25.66 -10.45
C ARG A 350 15.46 -26.09 -9.29
N ILE A 351 15.12 -25.70 -8.06
CA ILE A 351 15.87 -26.13 -6.86
C ILE A 351 15.89 -27.66 -6.76
N ALA A 352 14.74 -28.31 -6.95
CA ALA A 352 14.65 -29.76 -6.90
C ALA A 352 15.49 -30.44 -8.00
N SER A 353 15.49 -29.92 -9.22
CA SER A 353 16.32 -30.44 -10.32
C SER A 353 17.82 -30.25 -10.07
N ALA A 354 18.21 -29.09 -9.55
CA ALA A 354 19.60 -28.79 -9.21
C ALA A 354 20.11 -29.67 -8.06
N LEU A 355 19.30 -29.83 -7.00
CA LEU A 355 19.60 -30.77 -5.92
C LEU A 355 19.66 -32.21 -6.43
N GLY A 356 18.79 -32.61 -7.36
CA GLY A 356 18.84 -33.91 -8.01
C GLY A 356 20.17 -34.17 -8.72
N ARG A 357 20.65 -33.21 -9.53
CA ARG A 357 21.96 -33.29 -10.19
C ARG A 357 23.11 -33.36 -9.20
N LEU A 358 23.06 -32.57 -8.12
CA LEU A 358 24.07 -32.62 -7.06
C LEU A 358 24.08 -33.99 -6.37
N VAL A 359 22.90 -34.54 -6.03
CA VAL A 359 22.78 -35.86 -5.41
C VAL A 359 23.28 -36.94 -6.36
N GLU A 360 22.93 -36.90 -7.64
CA GLU A 360 23.41 -37.85 -8.65
C GLU A 360 24.93 -37.76 -8.84
N ARG A 361 25.50 -36.55 -8.80
CA ARG A 361 26.95 -36.33 -8.81
C ARG A 361 27.61 -36.87 -7.53
N ILE A 362 27.05 -36.61 -6.35
CA ILE A 362 27.56 -37.17 -5.08
C ILE A 362 27.49 -38.70 -5.12
N ASP A 363 26.42 -39.28 -5.63
CA ASP A 363 26.27 -40.74 -5.75
C ASP A 363 27.26 -41.33 -6.75
N ALA A 364 27.53 -40.63 -7.86
CA ALA A 364 28.51 -41.03 -8.87
C ALA A 364 29.96 -40.88 -8.41
N GLU A 365 30.29 -39.80 -7.71
CA GLU A 365 31.67 -39.44 -7.34
C GLU A 365 32.09 -40.13 -6.02
N ARG A 366 31.16 -40.49 -5.11
CA ARG A 366 31.49 -40.72 -3.70
C ARG A 366 31.39 -42.16 -3.16
N THR A 367 31.09 -43.22 -3.92
CA THR A 367 30.89 -44.54 -3.24
C THR A 367 31.47 -45.81 -3.84
N THR A 368 31.91 -45.85 -5.10
CA THR A 368 32.33 -47.16 -5.67
C THR A 368 33.71 -47.18 -6.31
N GLU A 369 34.13 -46.11 -7.00
CA GLU A 369 35.46 -46.10 -7.64
C GLU A 369 36.57 -45.72 -6.68
N GLU A 370 36.44 -44.64 -5.89
CA GLU A 370 37.48 -44.27 -4.91
C GLU A 370 37.59 -45.29 -3.77
N LEU A 371 36.44 -45.80 -3.28
CA LEU A 371 36.43 -46.89 -2.30
C LEU A 371 36.93 -48.22 -2.90
N GLY A 372 36.72 -48.43 -4.20
CA GLY A 372 37.26 -49.58 -4.93
C GLY A 372 38.77 -49.47 -5.13
N ALA A 373 39.27 -48.28 -5.46
CA ALA A 373 40.69 -47.99 -5.62
C ALA A 373 41.43 -48.08 -4.29
N LEU A 374 40.90 -47.45 -3.22
CA LEU A 374 41.48 -47.53 -1.87
C LEU A 374 41.47 -48.97 -1.34
N ARG A 375 40.42 -49.74 -1.65
CA ARG A 375 40.35 -51.17 -1.33
C ARG A 375 41.39 -51.96 -2.14
N GLY A 376 41.57 -51.65 -3.42
CA GLY A 376 42.60 -52.24 -4.26
C GLY A 376 44.00 -51.96 -3.72
N GLU A 377 44.30 -50.71 -3.37
CA GLU A 377 45.57 -50.32 -2.74
C GLU A 377 45.78 -51.02 -1.40
N MET A 378 44.74 -51.19 -0.57
CA MET A 378 44.83 -51.98 0.66
C MET A 378 45.04 -53.48 0.40
N GLU A 379 44.42 -54.05 -0.63
CA GLU A 379 44.63 -55.46 -1.02
C GLU A 379 46.07 -55.66 -1.53
N ASP A 380 46.57 -54.78 -2.40
CA ASP A 380 47.94 -54.80 -2.91
C ASP A 380 48.97 -54.65 -1.78
N ALA A 381 48.75 -53.70 -0.85
CA ALA A 381 49.65 -53.51 0.30
C ALA A 381 49.66 -54.73 1.25
N VAL A 382 48.53 -55.43 1.39
CA VAL A 382 48.45 -56.66 2.19
C VAL A 382 49.19 -57.80 1.51
N ASP A 383 49.10 -57.92 0.19
CA ASP A 383 49.82 -58.93 -0.59
C ASP A 383 51.34 -58.68 -0.56
N ASP A 384 51.78 -57.43 -0.66
CA ASP A 384 53.20 -57.06 -0.52
C ASP A 384 53.73 -57.38 0.89
N LEU A 385 52.96 -57.04 1.94
CA LEU A 385 53.34 -57.35 3.32
C LEU A 385 53.39 -58.86 3.57
N ALA A 386 52.49 -59.63 2.96
CA ALA A 386 52.51 -61.09 3.02
C ALA A 386 53.74 -61.69 2.33
N ALA A 387 54.11 -61.16 1.16
CA ALA A 387 55.32 -61.57 0.43
C ALA A 387 56.60 -61.22 1.20
N ASP A 388 56.65 -60.07 1.87
CA ASP A 388 57.78 -59.68 2.70
C ASP A 388 57.87 -60.51 3.98
N LEU A 389 56.74 -60.89 4.59
CA LEU A 389 56.71 -61.86 5.68
C LEU A 389 57.22 -63.24 5.24
N GLU A 390 56.90 -63.70 4.02
CA GLU A 390 57.41 -64.97 3.49
C GLU A 390 58.92 -64.91 3.22
N LYS A 391 59.44 -63.78 2.71
CA LYS A 391 60.89 -63.57 2.57
C LYS A 391 61.58 -63.52 3.94
N LEU A 392 60.97 -62.86 4.91
CA LEU A 392 61.51 -62.77 6.27
C LEU A 392 61.51 -64.15 6.93
N ASP A 393 60.44 -64.94 6.78
CA ASP A 393 60.36 -66.31 7.29
C ASP A 393 61.40 -67.22 6.61
N ALA A 394 61.62 -67.06 5.31
CA ALA A 394 62.70 -67.75 4.58
C ALA A 394 64.11 -67.32 5.04
N ALA A 395 64.29 -66.06 5.43
CA ALA A 395 65.54 -65.54 5.97
C ALA A 395 65.76 -65.95 7.43
N THR A 396 64.70 -66.04 8.25
CA THR A 396 64.79 -66.54 9.64
C THR A 396 64.77 -68.05 9.72
N ALA A 397 64.29 -68.76 8.70
CA ALA A 397 64.48 -70.19 8.48
C ALA A 397 65.90 -70.49 7.95
N SER A 398 66.91 -69.86 8.55
CA SER A 398 68.32 -70.10 8.28
C SER A 398 68.78 -71.43 8.88
N GLU A 399 68.01 -72.52 8.73
CA GLU A 399 68.48 -73.88 8.95
C GLU A 399 69.69 -74.18 8.05
N ALA A 400 69.74 -73.59 6.85
CA ALA A 400 70.88 -73.68 5.96
C ALA A 400 72.12 -72.96 6.54
N ALA A 401 71.97 -71.72 7.04
CA ALA A 401 73.10 -71.01 7.64
C ALA A 401 73.58 -71.65 8.94
N VAL A 402 72.66 -72.20 9.74
CA VAL A 402 73.02 -72.98 10.95
C VAL A 402 73.68 -74.30 10.54
N ALA A 403 73.22 -74.98 9.50
CA ALA A 403 73.85 -76.21 9.00
C ALA A 403 75.24 -75.96 8.39
N ASP A 404 75.43 -74.84 7.69
CA ASP A 404 76.72 -74.42 7.15
C ASP A 404 77.69 -74.08 8.29
N LEU A 405 77.21 -73.36 9.31
CA LEU A 405 78.01 -73.05 10.51
C LEU A 405 78.35 -74.32 11.31
N GLU A 406 77.41 -75.25 11.48
CA GLU A 406 77.69 -76.54 12.09
C GLU A 406 78.68 -77.37 11.27
N THR A 407 78.66 -77.27 9.94
CA THR A 407 79.61 -77.95 9.06
C THR A 407 81.00 -77.35 9.20
N ALA A 408 81.11 -76.02 9.21
CA ALA A 408 82.37 -75.32 9.44
C ALA A 408 82.96 -75.63 10.83
N VAL A 409 82.12 -75.70 11.87
CA VAL A 409 82.57 -76.11 13.22
C VAL A 409 83.11 -77.54 13.21
N ARG A 410 82.44 -78.50 12.56
CA ARG A 410 82.93 -79.88 12.43
C ARG A 410 84.25 -79.98 11.66
N GLU A 411 84.45 -79.15 10.65
CA GLU A 411 85.70 -79.08 9.89
C GLU A 411 86.84 -78.52 10.74
N VAL A 412 86.57 -77.50 11.54
CA VAL A 412 87.54 -76.95 12.51
C VAL A 412 87.89 -77.97 13.59
N GLU A 413 86.91 -78.73 14.10
CA GLU A 413 87.16 -79.83 15.06
C GLU A 413 88.02 -80.93 14.45
N ALA A 414 87.74 -81.35 13.21
CA ALA A 414 88.55 -82.36 12.51
C ALA A 414 89.99 -81.90 12.29
N ASN A 415 90.19 -80.64 11.91
CA ASN A 415 91.52 -80.05 11.76
C ASN A 415 92.26 -79.95 13.11
N LEU A 416 91.54 -79.77 14.21
CA LEU A 416 92.14 -79.75 15.55
C LEU A 416 92.58 -81.15 16.00
N ASP A 417 91.78 -82.17 15.71
CA ASP A 417 92.11 -83.58 15.99
C ASP A 417 93.33 -84.06 15.18
N GLU A 418 93.44 -83.63 13.93
CA GLU A 418 94.62 -83.88 13.08
C GLU A 418 95.87 -83.20 13.66
N LEU A 419 95.75 -81.94 14.06
CA LEU A 419 96.84 -81.21 14.70
C LEU A 419 97.26 -81.84 16.04
N GLU A 420 96.31 -82.34 16.84
CA GLU A 420 96.63 -83.06 18.09
C GLU A 420 97.39 -84.37 17.80
N THR A 421 97.01 -85.06 16.72
CA THR A 421 97.71 -86.27 16.24
C THR A 421 99.13 -85.95 15.79
N ASP A 422 99.31 -84.89 15.01
CA ASP A 422 100.62 -84.43 14.55
C ASP A 422 101.52 -84.04 15.73
N VAL A 423 100.97 -83.33 16.72
CA VAL A 423 101.70 -82.98 17.95
C VAL A 423 102.11 -84.24 18.73
N ALA A 424 101.24 -85.24 18.81
CA ALA A 424 101.56 -86.52 19.46
C ALA A 424 102.65 -87.30 18.69
N GLU A 425 102.64 -87.27 17.36
CA GLU A 425 103.67 -87.87 16.53
C GLU A 425 105.02 -87.16 16.69
N VAL A 426 105.02 -85.82 16.66
CA VAL A 426 106.23 -85.02 16.93
C VAL A 426 106.78 -85.29 18.33
N GLN A 427 105.92 -85.41 19.35
CA GLN A 427 106.34 -85.78 20.71
C GLN A 427 106.91 -87.20 20.77
N ALA A 428 106.36 -88.17 20.02
CA ALA A 428 106.88 -89.53 19.95
C ALA A 428 108.23 -89.59 19.24
N VAL A 429 108.43 -88.82 18.16
CA VAL A 429 109.71 -88.67 17.46
C VAL A 429 110.76 -88.03 18.38
N LEU A 430 110.39 -86.97 19.12
CA LEU A 430 111.26 -86.34 20.12
C LEU A 430 111.63 -87.31 21.24
N ALA A 431 110.69 -88.13 21.72
CA ALA A 431 110.96 -89.14 22.75
C ALA A 431 111.83 -90.30 22.22
N GLY A 432 111.69 -90.66 20.94
CA GLY A 432 112.58 -91.63 20.27
C GLY A 432 114.01 -91.10 20.16
N LEU A 433 114.17 -89.83 19.78
CA LEU A 433 115.47 -89.15 19.73
C LEU A 433 116.13 -89.02 21.11
N ASP A 434 115.36 -88.82 22.19
CA ASP A 434 115.86 -88.79 23.57
C ASP A 434 116.21 -90.20 24.10
N GLY A 435 115.57 -91.25 23.57
CA GLY A 435 115.80 -92.65 23.93
C GLY A 435 117.01 -93.32 23.28
N GLU A 436 117.50 -92.80 22.16
CA GLU A 436 118.56 -93.43 21.33
C GLU A 436 119.93 -92.74 21.43
N ALA A 437 120.15 -91.85 22.41
CA ALA A 437 121.41 -91.17 22.69
C ALA A 437 122.49 -92.04 23.37
N SER A 438 122.62 -93.31 23.00
CA SER A 438 123.72 -94.18 23.47
C SER A 438 124.05 -95.32 22.51
N LEU A 439 124.36 -95.04 21.24
CA LEU A 439 125.10 -96.00 20.41
C LEU A 439 126.13 -95.30 19.50
N ASP A 440 127.32 -95.88 19.47
CA ASP A 440 128.49 -95.48 18.69
C ASP A 440 128.19 -95.29 17.20
N ALA A 441 128.76 -94.23 16.64
CA ALA A 441 128.68 -93.86 15.22
C ALA A 441 129.13 -95.00 14.27
N PRO A 442 128.66 -94.95 13.02
CA PRO A 442 129.55 -94.40 12.01
C PRO A 442 128.85 -93.44 11.03
N ASP A 443 129.53 -92.35 10.68
CA ASP A 443 129.39 -91.59 9.42
C ASP A 443 128.00 -91.54 8.76
N VAL A 444 127.02 -91.00 9.49
CA VAL A 444 125.73 -90.56 8.92
C VAL A 444 125.65 -89.02 8.81
N SER A 445 126.63 -88.30 9.37
CA SER A 445 126.67 -86.82 9.44
C SER A 445 126.58 -86.13 8.06
N ASP A 446 127.18 -86.71 7.02
CA ASP A 446 127.23 -86.03 5.70
C ASP A 446 126.04 -86.39 4.79
N ALA A 447 125.39 -87.54 5.01
CA ALA A 447 124.25 -87.99 4.20
C ALA A 447 122.89 -87.60 4.80
N VAL A 448 122.78 -87.48 6.14
CA VAL A 448 121.57 -86.99 6.82
C VAL A 448 121.63 -85.48 7.04
N GLY A 449 122.82 -84.89 7.20
CA GLY A 449 122.96 -83.46 7.46
C GLY A 449 122.63 -82.52 6.28
N SER A 450 122.56 -83.02 5.04
CA SER A 450 122.11 -82.22 3.89
C SER A 450 120.73 -82.62 3.40
N VAL A 451 120.48 -83.91 3.13
CA VAL A 451 119.18 -84.34 2.58
C VAL A 451 118.03 -84.22 3.58
N ALA A 452 118.26 -84.47 4.88
CA ALA A 452 117.20 -84.31 5.87
C ALA A 452 117.02 -82.84 6.29
N VAL A 453 118.07 -82.02 6.21
CA VAL A 453 117.98 -80.58 6.49
C VAL A 453 117.29 -79.86 5.34
N ASP A 454 117.66 -80.13 4.09
CA ASP A 454 117.02 -79.54 2.92
C ASP A 454 115.54 -79.98 2.80
N ALA A 455 115.22 -81.23 3.13
CA ALA A 455 113.83 -81.70 3.15
C ALA A 455 113.01 -81.02 4.25
N LEU A 456 113.57 -80.91 5.46
CA LEU A 456 112.93 -80.24 6.58
C LEU A 456 112.78 -78.73 6.34
N GLU A 457 113.75 -78.10 5.68
CA GLU A 457 113.69 -76.68 5.31
C GLU A 457 112.58 -76.45 4.27
N ASN A 458 112.44 -77.32 3.26
CA ASN A 458 111.31 -77.25 2.32
C ASN A 458 109.95 -77.50 3.00
N ASP A 459 109.87 -78.44 3.94
CA ASP A 459 108.63 -78.70 4.69
C ASP A 459 108.28 -77.51 5.60
N ILE A 460 109.28 -76.90 6.23
CA ILE A 460 109.12 -75.67 7.03
C ILE A 460 108.66 -74.51 6.14
N ASP A 461 109.27 -74.32 4.97
CA ASP A 461 108.88 -73.27 4.01
C ASP A 461 107.45 -73.50 3.50
N ALA A 462 107.06 -74.75 3.24
CA ALA A 462 105.71 -75.10 2.82
C ALA A 462 104.68 -74.86 3.94
N VAL A 463 105.01 -75.19 5.18
CA VAL A 463 104.16 -74.88 6.35
C VAL A 463 104.10 -73.38 6.59
N GLU A 464 105.18 -72.64 6.40
CA GLU A 464 105.20 -71.18 6.51
C GLU A 464 104.32 -70.52 5.43
N GLU A 465 104.36 -71.05 4.20
CA GLU A 465 103.50 -70.60 3.10
C GLU A 465 102.02 -70.92 3.38
N ASP A 466 101.70 -72.13 3.82
CA ASP A 466 100.32 -72.53 4.16
C ASP A 466 99.77 -71.72 5.34
N LEU A 467 100.57 -71.55 6.40
CA LEU A 467 100.22 -70.73 7.55
C LEU A 467 100.01 -69.27 7.15
N SER A 468 100.86 -68.73 6.28
CA SER A 468 100.71 -67.36 5.75
C SER A 468 99.44 -67.20 4.91
N ALA A 469 99.13 -68.18 4.06
CA ALA A 469 97.91 -68.19 3.27
C ALA A 469 96.65 -68.27 4.17
N ARG A 470 96.69 -69.11 5.21
CA ARG A 470 95.59 -69.27 6.17
C ARG A 470 95.40 -68.04 7.06
N ILE A 471 96.50 -67.42 7.50
CA ILE A 471 96.45 -66.13 8.21
C ILE A 471 95.84 -65.07 7.29
N GLY A 472 96.23 -65.02 6.01
CA GLY A 472 95.62 -64.13 5.02
C GLY A 472 94.12 -64.35 4.87
N GLY A 473 93.68 -65.60 4.73
CA GLY A 473 92.26 -65.94 4.63
C GLY A 473 91.46 -65.55 5.88
N LEU A 474 92.02 -65.75 7.08
CA LEU A 474 91.40 -65.32 8.33
C LEU A 474 91.28 -63.80 8.42
N TRP A 475 92.26 -63.03 7.94
CA TRP A 475 92.15 -61.57 7.88
C TRP A 475 91.06 -61.11 6.92
N ASP A 476 90.97 -61.71 5.73
CA ASP A 476 89.91 -61.40 4.77
C ASP A 476 88.51 -61.74 5.34
N GLU A 477 88.39 -62.80 6.14
CA GLU A 477 87.13 -63.17 6.80
C GLU A 477 86.79 -62.24 7.96
N ILE A 478 87.78 -61.85 8.77
CA ILE A 478 87.63 -60.83 9.82
C ILE A 478 87.15 -59.51 9.20
N ASP A 479 87.73 -59.10 8.07
CA ASP A 479 87.32 -57.88 7.38
C ASP A 479 85.88 -57.97 6.88
N ARG A 480 85.47 -59.10 6.29
CA ARG A 480 84.06 -59.31 5.88
C ARG A 480 83.09 -59.30 7.05
N VAL A 481 83.44 -59.94 8.16
CA VAL A 481 82.62 -59.94 9.38
C VAL A 481 82.52 -58.53 9.96
N ASN A 482 83.61 -57.77 9.93
CA ASN A 482 83.61 -56.38 10.37
C ASN A 482 82.72 -55.49 9.49
N ASP A 483 82.77 -55.67 8.16
CA ASP A 483 81.88 -54.96 7.23
C ASP A 483 80.40 -55.30 7.50
N GLN A 484 80.07 -56.59 7.67
CA GLN A 484 78.71 -57.03 8.05
C GLN A 484 78.27 -56.46 9.40
N LEU A 485 79.18 -56.36 10.37
CA LEU A 485 78.88 -55.76 11.68
C LEU A 485 78.57 -54.27 11.56
N VAL A 486 79.25 -53.55 10.66
CA VAL A 486 78.97 -52.14 10.36
C VAL A 486 77.56 -52.01 9.75
N ASP A 487 77.20 -52.85 8.79
CA ASP A 487 75.87 -52.84 8.15
C ASP A 487 74.74 -53.18 9.14
N VAL A 488 74.95 -54.18 10.00
CA VAL A 488 74.00 -54.53 11.07
C VAL A 488 73.88 -53.38 12.08
N SER A 489 75.00 -52.75 12.46
CA SER A 489 74.99 -51.60 13.37
C SER A 489 74.24 -50.41 12.77
N ALA A 490 74.40 -50.15 11.47
CA ALA A 490 73.64 -49.13 10.76
C ALA A 490 72.13 -49.45 10.77
N SER A 491 71.75 -50.69 10.43
CA SER A 491 70.36 -51.14 10.44
C SER A 491 69.72 -51.07 11.84
N VAL A 492 70.47 -51.43 12.89
CA VAL A 492 70.03 -51.28 14.29
C VAL A 492 69.90 -49.81 14.67
N GLY A 493 70.72 -48.94 14.10
CA GLY A 493 70.64 -47.48 14.27
C GLY A 493 69.37 -46.86 13.69
N GLU A 494 68.73 -47.48 12.70
CA GLU A 494 67.48 -47.03 12.06
C GLU A 494 66.21 -47.49 12.80
N LEU A 495 66.30 -48.50 13.67
CA LEU A 495 65.15 -49.02 14.43
C LEU A 495 64.43 -47.96 15.30
N PRO A 496 65.13 -47.04 16.01
CA PRO A 496 64.47 -45.99 16.78
C PRO A 496 63.66 -45.01 15.93
N ASP A 497 64.11 -44.73 14.70
CA ASP A 497 63.40 -43.86 13.77
C ASP A 497 62.12 -44.56 13.29
N LEU A 498 62.20 -45.85 12.95
CA LEU A 498 61.04 -46.66 12.59
C LEU A 498 60.04 -46.80 13.74
N GLU A 499 60.51 -46.94 14.98
CA GLU A 499 59.67 -46.93 16.17
C GLU A 499 58.94 -45.59 16.32
N GLY A 500 59.63 -44.47 16.08
CA GLY A 500 59.05 -43.14 16.05
C GLY A 500 57.97 -42.98 14.98
N ASP A 501 58.21 -43.48 13.77
CA ASP A 501 57.25 -43.44 12.67
C ASP A 501 56.00 -44.29 12.95
N ILE A 502 56.19 -45.46 13.57
CA ILE A 502 55.08 -46.32 14.01
C ILE A 502 54.24 -45.62 15.08
N GLU A 503 54.87 -44.98 16.06
CA GLU A 503 54.16 -44.26 17.12
C GLU A 503 53.41 -43.03 16.58
N SER A 504 54.03 -42.30 15.65
CA SER A 504 53.38 -41.20 14.93
C SER A 504 52.18 -41.68 14.12
N THR A 505 52.34 -42.76 13.36
CA THR A 505 51.25 -43.36 12.57
C THR A 505 50.10 -43.81 13.47
N LYS A 506 50.43 -44.44 14.61
CA LYS A 506 49.43 -44.87 15.59
C LYS A 506 48.63 -43.68 16.15
N ALA A 507 49.31 -42.57 16.47
CA ALA A 507 48.65 -41.35 16.92
C ALA A 507 47.69 -40.79 15.87
N SER A 508 48.12 -40.70 14.60
CA SER A 508 47.25 -40.26 13.50
C SER A 508 46.05 -41.18 13.29
N VAL A 509 46.23 -42.49 13.44
CA VAL A 509 45.11 -43.45 13.33
C VAL A 509 44.13 -43.31 14.51
N GLU A 510 44.61 -43.00 15.72
CA GLU A 510 43.74 -42.69 16.86
C GLU A 510 42.94 -41.41 16.63
N GLU A 511 43.57 -40.34 16.14
CA GLU A 511 42.91 -39.08 15.78
C GLU A 511 41.83 -39.29 14.71
N LEU A 512 42.14 -40.00 13.62
CA LEU A 512 41.17 -40.33 12.58
C LEU A 512 39.98 -41.15 13.11
N ARG A 513 40.19 -42.02 14.09
CA ARG A 513 39.09 -42.79 14.73
C ARG A 513 38.19 -41.90 15.57
N GLU A 514 38.77 -40.93 16.28
CA GLU A 514 38.00 -39.93 17.02
C GLU A 514 37.18 -39.06 16.07
N GLU A 515 37.80 -38.48 15.03
CA GLU A 515 37.09 -37.70 14.01
C GLU A 515 35.97 -38.50 13.34
N THR A 516 36.22 -39.76 12.98
CA THR A 516 35.19 -40.62 12.39
C THR A 516 34.01 -40.84 13.36
N THR A 517 34.29 -40.91 14.66
CA THR A 517 33.24 -41.04 15.69
C THR A 517 32.42 -39.76 15.80
N GLU A 518 33.06 -38.60 15.78
CA GLU A 518 32.39 -37.30 15.78
C GLU A 518 31.53 -37.10 14.52
N ILE A 519 32.04 -37.46 13.35
CA ILE A 519 31.28 -37.42 12.09
C ILE A 519 30.05 -38.32 12.18
N ARG A 520 30.17 -39.55 12.71
CA ARG A 520 29.01 -40.44 12.90
C ARG A 520 27.98 -39.85 13.83
N GLN A 521 28.41 -39.16 14.89
CA GLN A 521 27.52 -38.48 15.82
C GLN A 521 26.81 -37.30 15.13
N SER A 522 27.54 -36.46 14.41
CA SER A 522 26.97 -35.35 13.64
C SER A 522 25.94 -35.82 12.60
N VAL A 523 26.21 -36.92 11.90
CA VAL A 523 25.25 -37.53 10.96
C VAL A 523 24.01 -38.05 11.67
N ALA A 524 24.14 -38.63 12.86
CA ALA A 524 23.00 -39.07 13.66
C ALA A 524 22.14 -37.88 14.12
N ASP A 525 22.76 -36.79 14.57
CA ASP A 525 22.08 -35.56 14.98
C ASP A 525 21.37 -34.87 13.79
N LEU A 526 22.01 -34.85 12.62
CA LEU A 526 21.41 -34.36 11.37
C LEU A 526 20.20 -35.20 10.97
N ARG A 527 20.27 -36.54 11.05
CA ARG A 527 19.13 -37.41 10.80
C ARG A 527 17.98 -37.13 11.76
N GLY A 528 18.26 -36.97 13.05
CA GLY A 528 17.24 -36.58 14.04
C GLY A 528 16.61 -35.22 13.72
N SER A 529 17.41 -34.25 13.24
CA SER A 529 16.91 -32.96 12.81
C SER A 529 16.03 -33.06 11.55
N VAL A 530 16.43 -33.87 10.57
CA VAL A 530 15.63 -34.14 9.35
C VAL A 530 14.31 -34.82 9.71
N ASP A 531 14.32 -35.80 10.60
CA ASP A 531 13.11 -36.48 11.07
C ASP A 531 12.18 -35.49 11.78
N SER A 532 12.72 -34.62 12.63
CA SER A 532 11.93 -33.57 13.28
C SER A 532 11.36 -32.55 12.29
N VAL A 533 12.13 -32.14 11.28
CA VAL A 533 11.62 -31.28 10.19
C VAL A 533 10.55 -32.00 9.40
N ARG A 534 10.69 -33.30 9.14
CA ARG A 534 9.68 -34.11 8.44
C ARG A 534 8.39 -34.28 9.23
N GLU A 535 8.47 -34.42 10.55
CA GLU A 535 7.30 -34.45 11.44
C GLU A 535 6.62 -33.08 11.57
N ASN A 536 7.39 -31.99 11.55
CA ASN A 536 6.88 -30.62 11.67
C ASN A 536 6.47 -29.99 10.33
N ALA A 537 6.91 -30.55 9.20
CA ALA A 537 6.51 -30.08 7.88
C ALA A 537 5.00 -30.28 7.71
N ALA A 538 4.32 -29.24 7.22
CA ALA A 538 2.89 -29.30 6.92
C ALA A 538 2.62 -30.53 6.05
N THR A 539 1.75 -31.40 6.55
CA THR A 539 1.42 -32.64 5.85
C THR A 539 0.57 -32.30 4.63
N ALA A 540 0.51 -33.21 3.66
CA ALA A 540 -0.44 -33.08 2.54
C ALA A 540 -1.89 -32.89 3.04
N GLY A 541 -2.23 -33.47 4.19
CA GLY A 541 -3.53 -33.28 4.83
C GLY A 541 -3.76 -31.85 5.34
N ASP A 542 -2.72 -31.18 5.85
CA ASP A 542 -2.81 -29.79 6.28
C ASP A 542 -3.01 -28.85 5.08
N VAL A 543 -2.27 -29.10 3.99
CA VAL A 543 -2.43 -28.37 2.72
C VAL A 543 -3.81 -28.61 2.12
N ASP A 544 -4.29 -29.85 2.10
CA ASP A 544 -5.64 -30.19 1.65
C ASP A 544 -6.72 -29.54 2.52
N SER A 545 -6.51 -29.44 3.85
CA SER A 545 -7.42 -28.73 4.75
C SER A 545 -7.49 -27.25 4.39
N VAL A 546 -6.34 -26.59 4.21
CA VAL A 546 -6.29 -25.18 3.81
C VAL A 546 -6.92 -24.98 2.43
N ALA A 547 -6.70 -25.88 1.47
CA ALA A 547 -7.33 -25.82 0.16
C ALA A 547 -8.86 -25.95 0.24
N ASN A 548 -9.36 -26.84 1.10
CA ASN A 548 -10.79 -26.99 1.35
C ASN A 548 -11.40 -25.76 2.02
N ASP A 549 -10.72 -25.17 2.99
CA ASP A 549 -11.13 -23.94 3.65
C ASP A 549 -11.16 -22.77 2.65
N LEU A 550 -10.15 -22.65 1.79
CA LEU A 550 -10.11 -21.64 0.73
C LEU A 550 -11.26 -21.83 -0.27
N ALA A 551 -11.57 -23.08 -0.64
CA ALA A 551 -12.71 -23.39 -1.48
C ALA A 551 -14.05 -23.08 -0.79
N ALA A 552 -14.15 -23.22 0.53
CA ALA A 552 -15.32 -22.82 1.31
C ALA A 552 -15.49 -21.29 1.30
N VAL A 553 -14.42 -20.56 1.60
CA VAL A 553 -14.40 -19.08 1.57
C VAL A 553 -14.79 -18.56 0.19
N ARG A 554 -14.31 -19.19 -0.90
CA ARG A 554 -14.69 -18.81 -2.27
C ARG A 554 -16.19 -18.98 -2.51
N ARG A 555 -16.79 -20.10 -2.08
CA ARG A 555 -18.25 -20.30 -2.19
C ARG A 555 -19.03 -19.28 -1.36
N ASP A 556 -18.53 -18.90 -0.20
CA ASP A 556 -19.16 -17.88 0.63
C ASP A 556 -19.07 -16.49 -0.02
N LEU A 557 -17.96 -16.18 -0.68
CA LEU A 557 -17.81 -14.97 -1.47
C LEU A 557 -18.81 -14.93 -2.65
N ASP A 558 -18.94 -16.02 -3.41
CA ASP A 558 -19.89 -16.11 -4.53
C ASP A 558 -21.35 -15.94 -4.06
N ARG A 559 -21.69 -16.47 -2.88
CA ARG A 559 -23.00 -16.26 -2.24
C ARG A 559 -23.20 -14.81 -1.82
N LEU A 560 -22.17 -14.19 -1.24
CA LEU A 560 -22.25 -12.80 -0.80
C LEU A 560 -22.39 -11.86 -2.00
N GLU A 561 -21.66 -12.12 -3.09
CA GLU A 561 -21.79 -11.38 -4.34
C GLU A 561 -23.19 -11.53 -4.93
N SER A 562 -23.74 -12.75 -4.96
CA SER A 562 -25.12 -12.98 -5.41
C SER A 562 -26.15 -12.26 -4.53
N ALA A 563 -25.96 -12.27 -3.21
CA ALA A 563 -26.83 -11.56 -2.27
C ALA A 563 -26.71 -10.03 -2.46
N PHE A 564 -25.50 -9.53 -2.72
CA PHE A 564 -25.27 -8.12 -3.01
C PHE A 564 -25.93 -7.71 -4.33
N ASP A 565 -25.78 -8.52 -5.38
CA ASP A 565 -26.47 -8.35 -6.66
C ASP A 565 -28.01 -8.39 -6.52
N GLU A 566 -28.55 -9.10 -5.54
CA GLU A 566 -29.98 -9.11 -5.24
C GLU A 566 -30.41 -7.86 -4.46
N VAL A 567 -29.55 -7.32 -3.59
CA VAL A 567 -29.77 -6.05 -2.88
C VAL A 567 -29.62 -4.84 -3.79
N ASP A 568 -28.64 -4.84 -4.71
CA ASP A 568 -28.45 -3.80 -5.73
C ASP A 568 -29.59 -3.80 -6.76
N ARG A 569 -30.30 -4.94 -6.90
CA ARG A 569 -31.62 -5.01 -7.53
C ARG A 569 -32.75 -4.54 -6.60
N THR A 570 -32.50 -3.54 -5.76
CA THR A 570 -33.58 -2.76 -5.15
C THR A 570 -34.43 -2.24 -6.30
N ASP A 571 -35.60 -2.87 -6.47
CA ASP A 571 -36.44 -2.75 -7.65
C ASP A 571 -36.68 -1.26 -7.94
N PRO A 572 -36.11 -0.69 -9.02
CA PRO A 572 -36.35 0.70 -9.35
C PRO A 572 -37.85 0.98 -9.54
N GLY A 573 -38.65 -0.04 -9.89
CA GLY A 573 -40.10 0.05 -9.90
C GLY A 573 -40.70 0.33 -8.53
N ARG A 574 -40.14 -0.21 -7.44
CA ARG A 574 -40.57 0.12 -6.07
C ARG A 574 -40.22 1.54 -5.68
N VAL A 575 -39.08 2.06 -6.12
CA VAL A 575 -38.70 3.46 -5.88
C VAL A 575 -39.64 4.39 -6.66
N ASP A 576 -39.90 4.08 -7.93
CA ASP A 576 -40.86 4.82 -8.76
C ASP A 576 -42.28 4.78 -8.18
N ASP A 577 -42.71 3.64 -7.65
CA ASP A 577 -44.02 3.51 -7.00
C ASP A 577 -44.09 4.32 -5.69
N LEU A 578 -43.00 4.32 -4.90
CA LEU A 578 -42.92 5.12 -3.69
C LEU A 578 -42.91 6.64 -4.00
N GLU A 579 -42.26 7.05 -5.08
CA GLU A 579 -42.29 8.43 -5.58
C GLU A 579 -43.69 8.84 -6.04
N ARG A 580 -44.38 7.97 -6.79
CA ARG A 580 -45.79 8.20 -7.17
C ARG A 580 -46.70 8.32 -5.96
N ASP A 581 -46.52 7.45 -4.96
CA ASP A 581 -47.27 7.50 -3.72
C ASP A 581 -46.98 8.80 -2.95
N LEU A 582 -45.73 9.25 -2.90
CA LEU A 582 -45.34 10.51 -2.27
C LEU A 582 -45.94 11.73 -2.98
N ASP A 583 -45.94 11.74 -4.32
CA ASP A 583 -46.55 12.80 -5.12
C ASP A 583 -48.07 12.84 -4.93
N ALA A 584 -48.73 11.68 -4.91
CA ALA A 584 -50.16 11.58 -4.62
C ALA A 584 -50.48 12.06 -3.19
N LEU A 585 -49.64 11.72 -2.21
CA LEU A 585 -49.77 12.19 -0.82
C LEU A 585 -49.59 13.70 -0.74
N ARG A 586 -48.60 14.25 -1.48
CA ARG A 586 -48.35 15.69 -1.55
C ARG A 586 -49.53 16.42 -2.16
N GLU A 587 -50.13 15.89 -3.21
CA GLU A 587 -51.32 16.47 -3.83
C GLU A 587 -52.52 16.47 -2.88
N THR A 588 -52.73 15.37 -2.13
CA THR A 588 -53.79 15.31 -1.11
C THR A 588 -53.55 16.27 0.04
N VAL A 589 -52.30 16.47 0.49
CA VAL A 589 -51.98 17.47 1.51
C VAL A 589 -52.27 18.89 1.00
N VAL A 590 -51.95 19.18 -0.27
CA VAL A 590 -52.25 20.48 -0.88
C VAL A 590 -53.76 20.69 -1.02
N ASP A 591 -54.52 19.67 -1.41
CA ASP A 591 -55.99 19.74 -1.44
C ASP A 591 -56.58 19.99 -0.05
N HIS A 592 -56.12 19.25 0.97
CA HIS A 592 -56.53 19.50 2.35
C HIS A 592 -56.20 20.91 2.80
N ALA A 593 -55.03 21.46 2.47
CA ALA A 593 -54.68 22.84 2.80
C ALA A 593 -55.64 23.84 2.14
N ARG A 594 -56.01 23.65 0.86
CA ARG A 594 -57.00 24.50 0.17
C ARG A 594 -58.39 24.39 0.79
N ARG A 595 -58.81 23.17 1.18
CA ARG A 595 -60.08 22.95 1.87
C ARG A 595 -60.09 23.63 3.24
N LEU A 596 -58.98 23.60 3.97
CA LEU A 596 -58.83 24.25 5.27
C LEU A 596 -58.91 25.78 5.13
N ASP A 597 -58.26 26.35 4.12
CA ASP A 597 -58.36 27.78 3.74
C ASP A 597 -59.81 28.17 3.36
N GLY A 598 -60.55 27.26 2.70
CA GLY A 598 -61.98 27.44 2.42
C GLY A 598 -62.85 27.42 3.69
N VAL A 599 -62.56 26.51 4.62
CA VAL A 599 -63.24 26.45 5.94
C VAL A 599 -62.95 27.71 6.75
N GLU A 600 -61.71 28.19 6.74
CA GLU A 600 -61.30 29.42 7.44
C GLU A 600 -62.03 30.65 6.89
N ARG A 601 -62.13 30.80 5.56
CA ARG A 601 -62.96 31.85 4.96
C ARG A 601 -64.43 31.75 5.37
N THR A 602 -64.98 30.53 5.38
CA THR A 602 -66.37 30.31 5.78
C THR A 602 -66.58 30.63 7.26
N ALA A 603 -65.60 30.31 8.11
CA ALA A 603 -65.61 30.64 9.52
C ALA A 603 -65.53 32.16 9.75
N SER A 604 -64.68 32.86 8.99
CA SER A 604 -64.60 34.33 9.01
C SER A 604 -65.91 34.97 8.56
N ASP A 605 -66.51 34.50 7.47
CA ASP A 605 -67.83 34.97 7.01
C ASP A 605 -68.91 34.71 8.05
N LEU A 606 -68.85 33.56 8.74
CA LEU A 606 -69.79 33.24 9.81
C LEU A 606 -69.58 34.16 11.02
N ASP A 607 -68.34 34.44 11.38
CA ASP A 607 -67.97 35.36 12.46
C ASP A 607 -68.44 36.78 12.16
N ASP A 608 -68.22 37.29 10.95
CA ASP A 608 -68.73 38.60 10.49
C ASP A 608 -70.27 38.66 10.54
N ARG A 609 -70.94 37.58 10.15
CA ARG A 609 -72.41 37.48 10.23
C ARG A 609 -72.90 37.43 11.68
N ILE A 610 -72.19 36.72 12.57
CA ILE A 610 -72.49 36.66 14.00
C ILE A 610 -72.27 38.04 14.64
N GLU A 611 -71.14 38.70 14.36
CA GLU A 611 -70.82 40.07 14.79
C GLU A 611 -71.90 41.06 14.30
N SER A 612 -72.33 40.96 13.05
CA SER A 612 -73.43 41.78 12.52
C SER A 612 -74.74 41.50 13.23
N ALA A 613 -75.09 40.23 13.48
CA ALA A 613 -76.30 39.86 14.21
C ALA A 613 -76.24 40.33 15.68
N PHE A 614 -75.07 40.29 16.33
CA PHE A 614 -74.87 40.84 17.66
C PHE A 614 -74.97 42.36 17.68
N ARG A 615 -74.44 43.08 16.69
CA ARG A 615 -74.65 44.54 16.56
C ARG A 615 -76.11 44.90 16.32
N ASP A 616 -76.83 44.12 15.52
CA ASP A 616 -78.26 44.31 15.30
C ASP A 616 -79.11 44.01 16.54
N THR A 617 -78.68 43.06 17.37
CA THR A 617 -79.35 42.69 18.62
C THR A 617 -79.00 43.62 19.78
N LEU A 618 -77.80 44.22 19.76
CA LEU A 618 -77.36 45.28 20.70
C LEU A 618 -77.80 46.69 20.27
N LYS A 619 -78.90 46.83 19.51
CA LYS A 619 -79.59 48.12 19.32
C LYS A 619 -80.14 48.61 20.67
N ALA A 620 -79.26 49.26 21.42
CA ALA A 620 -79.56 50.12 22.57
C ALA A 620 -80.61 51.18 22.21
N ASP A 621 -80.79 51.49 20.93
CA ASP A 621 -81.85 52.38 20.43
C ASP A 621 -83.26 51.82 20.64
N ALA A 622 -83.48 50.51 20.51
CA ALA A 622 -84.81 49.92 20.72
C ALA A 622 -85.18 49.93 22.22
N LEU A 623 -84.22 49.63 23.10
CA LEU A 623 -84.42 49.69 24.54
C LEU A 623 -84.53 51.13 25.06
N SER A 624 -83.75 52.07 24.52
CA SER A 624 -83.85 53.50 24.85
C SER A 624 -85.17 54.11 24.36
N SER A 625 -85.63 53.73 23.17
CA SER A 625 -86.95 54.13 22.64
C SER A 625 -88.09 53.55 23.46
N LEU A 626 -87.99 52.28 23.89
CA LEU A 626 -89.02 51.66 24.73
C LEU A 626 -89.05 52.31 26.13
N GLN A 627 -87.89 52.62 26.70
CA GLN A 627 -87.79 53.28 28.00
C GLN A 627 -88.32 54.72 27.96
N ALA A 628 -88.06 55.47 26.89
CA ALA A 628 -88.63 56.80 26.66
C ALA A 628 -90.16 56.75 26.53
N GLU A 629 -90.69 55.74 25.86
CA GLU A 629 -92.13 55.57 25.70
C GLU A 629 -92.82 55.18 27.02
N VAL A 630 -92.19 54.30 27.81
CA VAL A 630 -92.66 53.95 29.16
C VAL A 630 -92.69 55.18 30.08
N SER A 631 -91.71 56.08 29.98
CA SER A 631 -91.73 57.34 30.74
C SER A 631 -92.89 58.26 30.33
N ARG A 632 -93.20 58.39 29.04
CA ARG A 632 -94.35 59.19 28.57
C ARG A 632 -95.68 58.62 29.01
N ILE A 633 -95.86 57.30 28.90
CA ILE A 633 -97.09 56.62 29.34
C ILE A 633 -97.31 56.86 30.83
N ARG A 634 -96.24 56.79 31.64
CA ARG A 634 -96.33 57.04 33.08
C ARG A 634 -96.73 58.47 33.41
N THR A 635 -96.19 59.48 32.70
CA THR A 635 -96.59 60.88 32.87
C THR A 635 -98.06 61.08 32.48
N SER A 636 -98.47 60.56 31.31
CA SER A 636 -99.86 60.67 30.86
C SER A 636 -100.85 59.98 31.80
N ALA A 637 -100.47 58.87 32.42
CA ALA A 637 -101.29 58.21 33.43
C ALA A 637 -101.42 59.04 34.72
N SER A 638 -100.36 59.77 35.11
CA SER A 638 -100.39 60.68 36.25
C SER A 638 -101.31 61.88 35.99
N ASP A 639 -101.20 62.48 34.81
CA ASP A 639 -102.02 63.63 34.42
C ASP A 639 -103.51 63.23 34.34
N ALA A 640 -103.81 62.06 33.75
CA ALA A 640 -105.16 61.53 33.71
C ALA A 640 -105.75 61.25 35.12
N GLN A 641 -104.92 60.86 36.08
CA GLN A 641 -105.34 60.68 37.48
C GLN A 641 -105.62 62.03 38.17
N GLU A 642 -104.87 63.07 37.83
CA GLU A 642 -105.07 64.43 38.34
C GLU A 642 -106.36 65.05 37.77
N ASP A 643 -106.60 64.86 36.46
CA ASP A 643 -107.84 65.26 35.79
C ASP A 643 -109.06 64.52 36.35
N ALA A 644 -108.94 63.22 36.62
CA ALA A 644 -110.01 62.46 37.26
C ALA A 644 -110.31 62.98 38.68
N SER A 645 -109.28 63.38 39.43
CA SER A 645 -109.45 63.96 40.77
C SER A 645 -110.10 65.34 40.72
N ALA A 646 -109.79 66.15 39.70
CA ALA A 646 -110.43 67.44 39.44
C ALA A 646 -111.90 67.27 39.03
N ALA A 647 -112.20 66.30 38.17
CA ALA A 647 -113.57 65.97 37.75
C ALA A 647 -114.44 65.53 38.94
N VAL A 648 -113.87 64.74 39.86
CA VAL A 648 -114.56 64.37 41.11
C VAL A 648 -114.88 65.61 41.95
N LYS A 649 -113.94 66.56 42.10
CA LYS A 649 -114.20 67.82 42.82
C LYS A 649 -115.32 68.63 42.18
N THR A 650 -115.37 68.72 40.85
CA THR A 650 -116.47 69.42 40.16
C THR A 650 -117.81 68.71 40.34
N ALA A 651 -117.81 67.37 40.35
CA ALA A 651 -119.03 66.60 40.62
C ALA A 651 -119.52 66.80 42.06
N THR A 652 -118.62 66.90 43.05
CA THR A 652 -118.99 67.26 44.43
C THR A 652 -119.58 68.66 44.51
N GLY A 653 -118.98 69.65 43.83
CA GLY A 653 -119.54 71.02 43.77
C GLY A 653 -120.90 71.10 43.09
N HIS A 654 -121.16 70.24 42.08
CA HIS A 654 -122.48 70.13 41.47
C HIS A 654 -123.51 69.46 42.39
N ALA A 655 -123.10 68.48 43.20
CA ALA A 655 -123.99 67.91 44.21
C ALA A 655 -124.41 68.96 45.25
N GLU A 656 -123.48 69.80 45.73
CA GLU A 656 -123.79 70.92 46.64
C GLU A 656 -124.72 71.96 45.99
N SER A 657 -124.53 72.23 44.68
CA SER A 657 -125.41 73.13 43.94
C SER A 657 -126.81 72.57 43.76
N ILE A 658 -126.95 71.24 43.62
CA ILE A 658 -128.24 70.56 43.53
C ILE A 658 -128.95 70.61 44.88
N ASP A 659 -128.24 70.37 46.00
CA ASP A 659 -128.83 70.49 47.34
C ASP A 659 -129.36 71.91 47.60
N SER A 660 -128.60 72.94 47.20
CA SER A 660 -129.04 74.34 47.27
C SER A 660 -130.27 74.62 46.38
N LEU A 661 -130.33 74.02 45.19
CA LEU A 661 -131.47 74.17 44.29
C LEU A 661 -132.72 73.45 44.83
N GLU A 662 -132.54 72.33 45.51
CA GLU A 662 -133.64 71.60 46.15
C GLU A 662 -134.20 72.41 47.33
N GLU A 663 -133.33 73.09 48.08
CA GLU A 663 -133.72 74.03 49.15
C GLU A 663 -134.47 75.26 48.58
N ASP A 664 -134.02 75.80 47.45
CA ASP A 664 -134.72 76.88 46.73
C ASP A 664 -136.10 76.44 46.20
N VAL A 665 -136.22 75.19 45.74
CA VAL A 665 -137.51 74.61 45.30
C VAL A 665 -138.46 74.44 46.47
N ASP A 666 -137.98 74.06 47.66
CA ASP A 666 -138.80 73.98 48.86
C ASP A 666 -139.21 75.37 49.37
N GLN A 667 -138.33 76.38 49.28
CA GLN A 667 -138.71 77.78 49.52
C GLN A 667 -139.73 78.29 48.52
N LEU A 668 -139.63 77.91 47.24
CA LEU A 668 -140.62 78.24 46.21
C LEU A 668 -141.97 77.55 46.47
N ARG A 669 -141.99 76.30 46.93
CA ARG A 669 -143.22 75.64 47.39
C ARG A 669 -143.86 76.38 48.56
N GLN A 670 -143.04 76.84 49.51
CA GLN A 670 -143.51 77.59 50.67
C GLN A 670 -144.05 78.99 50.29
N MET A 671 -143.43 79.65 49.31
CA MET A 671 -143.95 80.89 48.72
C MET A 671 -145.26 80.67 47.95
N VAL A 672 -145.41 79.54 47.26
CA VAL A 672 -146.66 79.22 46.54
C VAL A 672 -147.81 78.93 47.52
N ASP A 673 -147.56 78.28 48.66
CA ASP A 673 -148.56 78.13 49.72
C ASP A 673 -148.91 79.47 50.39
N SER A 674 -147.94 80.38 50.54
CA SER A 674 -148.16 81.76 50.99
C SER A 674 -148.98 82.61 49.99
N ILE A 675 -148.88 82.32 48.70
CA ILE A 675 -149.65 83.01 47.63
C ILE A 675 -151.05 82.40 47.48
N ALA A 676 -151.23 81.10 47.74
CA ALA A 676 -152.54 80.47 47.82
C ALA A 676 -153.33 80.87 49.10
N GLY A 677 -152.64 81.23 50.19
CA GLY A 677 -153.26 81.73 51.42
C GLY A 677 -153.66 83.21 51.42
N SER A 678 -153.18 84.00 50.45
CA SER A 678 -153.41 85.46 50.39
C SER A 678 -154.42 85.91 49.32
N SER A 679 -155.16 84.97 48.70
CA SER A 679 -156.22 85.27 47.72
C SER A 679 -157.64 85.35 48.31
N ALA A 680 -157.78 85.57 49.63
CA ALA A 680 -159.08 85.67 50.32
C ALA A 680 -159.28 86.98 51.10
N THR A 681 -158.74 88.09 50.62
CA THR A 681 -159.18 89.46 50.96
C THR A 681 -159.28 90.36 49.72
N ARG A 682 -159.81 89.81 48.62
CA ARG A 682 -160.36 90.57 47.48
C ARG A 682 -161.86 90.82 47.70
N SER A 683 -162.18 91.40 48.86
CA SER A 683 -163.48 92.03 49.17
C SER A 683 -163.30 93.36 49.93
N GLU A 684 -162.05 93.77 50.24
CA GLU A 684 -161.70 95.06 50.85
C GLU A 684 -161.04 96.02 49.84
N MET A 685 -161.12 95.68 48.54
CA MET A 685 -160.62 96.50 47.42
C MET A 685 -161.69 96.76 46.35
N ASP A 686 -162.97 96.51 46.67
CA ASP A 686 -164.13 97.12 46.00
C ASP A 686 -164.37 98.56 46.50
N ASP A 687 -163.93 98.90 47.72
CA ASP A 687 -164.00 100.29 48.24
C ASP A 687 -162.91 101.21 47.67
N SER A 688 -161.86 100.66 47.04
CA SER A 688 -160.84 101.45 46.33
C SER A 688 -161.13 101.62 44.83
N LEU A 689 -162.17 100.96 44.32
CA LEU A 689 -162.65 101.11 42.94
C LEU A 689 -163.74 102.20 42.81
N ALA A 690 -164.49 102.50 43.89
CA ALA A 690 -165.50 103.56 43.90
C ALA A 690 -164.91 104.99 43.90
N ASP A 691 -163.74 105.23 44.51
CA ASP A 691 -163.11 106.56 44.59
C ASP A 691 -162.18 106.88 43.40
N LEU A 692 -161.84 105.86 42.60
CA LEU A 692 -161.19 106.00 41.29
C LEU A 692 -162.18 106.24 40.14
N GLU A 693 -163.48 106.05 40.39
CA GLU A 693 -164.57 106.31 39.44
C GLU A 693 -165.08 107.77 39.49
N ASP A 694 -165.00 108.48 40.64
CA ASP A 694 -165.49 109.87 40.76
C ASP A 694 -164.48 110.97 40.38
N ARG A 695 -163.16 110.71 40.40
CA ARG A 695 -162.12 111.67 39.96
C ARG A 695 -161.66 111.52 38.51
N ILE A 696 -162.14 110.51 37.80
CA ILE A 696 -162.04 110.38 36.34
C ILE A 696 -163.45 110.31 35.70
N GLY A 697 -164.51 110.70 36.44
CA GLY A 697 -165.74 111.24 35.84
C GLY A 697 -165.59 112.70 35.35
N ALA A 698 -164.51 113.39 35.71
CA ALA A 698 -164.35 114.83 35.44
C ALA A 698 -163.54 115.19 34.18
N LEU A 699 -162.94 114.21 33.46
CA LEU A 699 -162.25 114.45 32.18
C LEU A 699 -162.45 113.28 31.18
N GLU A 700 -163.64 112.69 31.24
CA GLU A 700 -164.28 112.06 30.09
C GLU A 700 -164.84 113.17 29.17
N ALA A 701 -164.85 112.91 27.86
CA ALA A 701 -165.38 113.74 26.77
C ALA A 701 -164.50 114.92 26.26
N THR A 702 -163.53 114.65 25.38
CA THR A 702 -163.63 114.99 23.92
C THR A 702 -162.33 114.74 23.12
N ARG A 703 -162.41 113.77 22.18
CA ARG A 703 -162.09 113.92 20.73
C ARG A 703 -160.66 113.66 20.21
N GLY A 704 -160.43 112.44 19.72
CA GLY A 704 -160.18 112.12 18.29
C GLY A 704 -158.74 112.04 17.72
N GLY A 705 -158.41 110.92 17.03
CA GLY A 705 -157.36 110.79 15.98
C GLY A 705 -156.45 109.54 16.13
N THR A 706 -156.58 108.46 15.32
CA THR A 706 -155.77 108.10 14.10
C THR A 706 -154.24 108.09 14.31
N GLY A 707 -153.40 107.09 14.03
CA GLY A 707 -153.48 105.76 13.39
C GLY A 707 -152.07 105.21 13.06
N SER A 708 -151.99 103.90 12.74
CA SER A 708 -151.03 103.24 11.82
C SER A 708 -149.53 102.98 12.15
N LEU A 709 -149.20 101.69 11.97
CA LEU A 709 -147.95 101.01 11.59
C LEU A 709 -146.99 100.45 12.66
N MET A 710 -146.94 99.11 12.64
CA MET A 710 -146.12 98.17 13.39
C MET A 710 -144.62 98.47 13.36
N GLY A 711 -143.98 98.19 14.51
CA GLY A 711 -142.53 98.05 14.64
C GLY A 711 -142.02 96.69 14.18
N GLY A 712 -140.88 96.72 13.47
CA GLY A 712 -139.93 95.63 13.31
C GLY A 712 -138.55 96.16 13.75
N LYS A 713 -137.77 95.55 14.64
CA LYS A 713 -137.48 94.12 14.87
C LYS A 713 -137.21 93.37 13.57
N MET A 714 -136.07 93.68 12.94
CA MET A 714 -135.53 92.89 11.82
C MET A 714 -134.00 93.00 11.67
N LEU A 715 -133.23 93.07 12.77
CA LEU A 715 -131.75 93.02 12.67
C LEU A 715 -131.03 92.22 13.77
N GLN A 716 -131.70 91.85 14.87
CA GLN A 716 -131.09 91.01 15.92
C GLN A 716 -131.48 89.52 15.85
N VAL A 717 -132.37 89.13 14.93
CA VAL A 717 -132.75 87.71 14.70
C VAL A 717 -131.90 87.04 13.60
N LEU A 718 -131.00 87.78 12.93
CA LEU A 718 -130.13 87.21 11.89
C LEU A 718 -128.79 86.68 12.43
N ALA A 719 -128.40 87.00 13.67
CA ALA A 719 -127.10 86.61 14.25
C ALA A 719 -127.10 85.26 14.99
N VAL A 720 -128.28 84.73 15.37
CA VAL A 720 -128.41 83.42 16.06
C VAL A 720 -128.70 82.26 15.07
N GLY A 721 -128.97 82.57 13.80
CA GLY A 721 -129.27 81.58 12.76
C GLY A 721 -128.07 81.03 11.98
N LEU A 722 -126.86 81.58 12.14
CA LEU A 722 -125.69 81.18 11.33
C LEU A 722 -124.61 80.36 12.09
N GLY A 723 -124.67 80.29 13.42
CA GLY A 723 -123.69 79.53 14.22
C GLY A 723 -124.01 78.03 14.36
N SER A 724 -125.28 77.65 14.29
CA SER A 724 -125.76 76.29 14.54
C SER A 724 -125.66 75.35 13.32
N ALA A 725 -125.47 75.88 12.11
CA ALA A 725 -125.22 75.07 10.90
C ALA A 725 -123.73 74.76 10.67
N GLY A 726 -122.80 75.55 11.21
CA GLY A 726 -121.35 75.38 11.02
C GLY A 726 -120.72 74.30 11.91
N LEU A 727 -121.17 74.19 13.17
CA LEU A 727 -120.67 73.17 14.11
C LEU A 727 -121.13 71.75 13.75
N LEU A 728 -122.28 71.61 13.09
CA LEU A 728 -122.82 70.31 12.65
C LEU A 728 -122.13 69.81 11.36
N ALA A 729 -121.64 70.71 10.50
CA ALA A 729 -120.85 70.36 9.30
C ALA A 729 -119.38 70.01 9.63
N ALA A 730 -118.76 70.66 10.62
CA ALA A 730 -117.41 70.34 11.06
C ALA A 730 -117.34 68.96 11.78
N ALA A 731 -118.38 68.63 12.57
CA ALA A 731 -118.50 67.32 13.21
C ALA A 731 -118.68 66.17 12.19
N LEU A 732 -119.42 66.40 11.08
CA LEU A 732 -119.58 65.43 9.98
C LEU A 732 -118.32 65.28 9.11
N ALA A 733 -117.51 66.33 8.96
CA ALA A 733 -116.24 66.28 8.22
C ALA A 733 -115.11 65.56 9.00
N PHE A 734 -115.10 65.66 10.34
CA PHE A 734 -114.16 64.92 11.19
C PHE A 734 -114.49 63.42 11.27
N GLN A 735 -115.76 63.05 11.03
CA GLN A 735 -116.21 61.65 10.96
C GLN A 735 -115.95 60.98 9.59
N LEU A 736 -115.55 61.74 8.57
CA LEU A 736 -115.22 61.28 7.21
C LEU A 736 -113.70 61.38 6.88
N GLU A 737 -112.85 61.63 7.89
CA GLU A 737 -111.37 61.71 7.80
C GLU A 737 -110.81 62.66 6.71
N GLN A 738 -111.56 63.66 6.26
CA GLN A 738 -111.07 64.65 5.28
C GLN A 738 -110.56 65.94 5.95
N VAL A 739 -109.42 65.79 6.62
CA VAL A 739 -108.72 66.84 7.39
C VAL A 739 -108.49 68.17 6.64
N PRO A 740 -108.16 68.23 5.33
CA PRO A 740 -107.90 69.52 4.69
C PRO A 740 -109.15 70.38 4.45
N PHE A 741 -110.35 69.79 4.34
CA PHE A 741 -111.60 70.53 4.17
C PHE A 741 -112.13 71.11 5.49
N ALA A 742 -111.89 70.44 6.63
CA ALA A 742 -112.27 70.92 7.96
C ALA A 742 -111.49 72.20 8.36
N LEU A 743 -110.21 72.27 7.96
CA LEU A 743 -109.34 73.41 8.25
C LEU A 743 -109.71 74.66 7.44
N GLY A 744 -110.15 74.48 6.18
CA GLY A 744 -110.67 75.57 5.36
C GLY A 744 -111.97 76.18 5.89
N PHE A 745 -112.89 75.36 6.41
CA PHE A 745 -114.16 75.84 6.93
C PHE A 745 -114.00 76.60 8.26
N PHE A 746 -113.07 76.16 9.12
CA PHE A 746 -112.79 76.84 10.38
C PHE A 746 -112.18 78.23 10.17
N VAL A 747 -111.28 78.36 9.19
CA VAL A 747 -110.59 79.63 8.88
C VAL A 747 -111.50 80.63 8.15
N PHE A 748 -112.36 80.18 7.23
CA PHE A 748 -113.18 81.10 6.42
C PHE A 748 -114.58 81.39 7.00
N VAL A 749 -115.12 80.55 7.88
CA VAL A 749 -116.51 80.70 8.38
C VAL A 749 -116.56 80.99 9.88
N VAL A 750 -115.77 80.27 10.69
CA VAL A 750 -115.82 80.43 12.17
C VAL A 750 -115.02 81.65 12.63
N TRP A 751 -113.88 81.93 11.99
CA TRP A 751 -113.03 83.06 12.36
C TRP A 751 -113.66 84.44 12.10
N PRO A 752 -114.33 84.73 10.96
CA PRO A 752 -115.00 86.02 10.76
C PRO A 752 -116.25 86.19 11.64
N ALA A 753 -116.94 85.10 11.98
CA ALA A 753 -118.09 85.12 12.88
C ALA A 753 -117.67 85.40 14.33
N ALA A 754 -116.56 84.80 14.79
CA ALA A 754 -115.97 85.11 16.10
C ALA A 754 -115.44 86.55 16.16
N TRP A 755 -114.86 87.06 15.07
CA TRP A 755 -114.39 88.46 14.98
C TRP A 755 -115.55 89.47 14.99
N LEU A 756 -116.68 89.18 14.33
CA LEU A 756 -117.88 90.01 14.40
C LEU A 756 -118.50 90.03 15.81
N LEU A 757 -118.48 88.90 16.54
CA LEU A 757 -118.99 88.78 17.91
C LEU A 757 -118.07 89.48 18.93
N LEU A 758 -116.75 89.48 18.70
CA LEU A 758 -115.76 90.24 19.47
C LEU A 758 -115.77 91.75 19.16
N SER A 759 -116.22 92.17 17.97
CA SER A 759 -116.30 93.61 17.62
C SER A 759 -117.55 94.34 18.15
N THR A 760 -118.55 93.59 18.64
CA THR A 760 -119.75 94.14 19.30
C THR A 760 -119.62 94.25 20.83
N LEU A 761 -118.47 93.86 21.38
CA LEU A 761 -118.12 93.99 22.79
C LEU A 761 -117.12 95.15 22.97
N ASP A 762 -117.68 96.33 23.18
CA ASP A 762 -117.25 97.25 24.25
C ASP A 762 -118.09 96.75 25.45
N LEU A 763 -117.66 95.85 26.34
CA LEU A 763 -116.34 95.45 26.85
C LEU A 763 -115.98 93.98 26.59
#